data_AF-A0A2D6Q8Z9-F1
#
_entry.id   AF-A0A2D6Q8Z9-F1
#
_cell.length_a   1.000
_cell.length_b   1.000
_cell.length_c   1.000
_cell.angle_alpha   90.00
_cell.angle_beta   90.00
_cell.angle_gamma   90.00
#
_symmetry.space_group_name_H-M   'P 1'
#
loop_
_entity.id
_entity.type
_entity.pdbx_description
1 polymer ?
#
loop_
_entity_poly.entity_id
_entity_poly.type
_entity_poly.pdbx_seq_one_letter_code
_entity_poly.pdbx_strand_id
1 'polypeptide(L)'
;MAKKKSVKKVKRNSKKKRNSSVKIGASTRRDFEVFAKGVERLEELRAELNNLNTKGYEQEAASIRSKLKNVSYIPQIEREIKDLKAKLSGTYKKKVSDAHKDILKKVSDLKKSVPNHSGIHRKIRELEKHIPDKEKLGRKIRSIEKNVELVKNVPKMQRQIRDFKEFVDNKKKEDIRKAEMLKKLDPNINFLINDKFNLSLSEIKAELANQVNNKETVIENQLQEDFHTKIKNFERKYYLLEKDLEKKYRDKLRDSFQREVKNRFNKTLNERVGNIKIRLIRDNNRRLENERKNLRALKEKKIRELKESHRRFSQLHKNFREKVEAKMAQLKKLREETDKEKSNLNELYRVKLAKEKERLKLKDSRLLKNHRRELSENTNRKIAEIHKKEDIRLKTQISILKKEEAEKLKELKNSSENLKRLRRNLKKEEAEKIKKLKGSNERLEKTRRNFVEKYEKKLSQLKKLNDETDRQKSNLNDLYKKKLAKEKERLKLKDSKLLKDHRKKLNVAASKRLKEKKKINSQKIKKIIDDEKKIVANLKKSQEKLDLLRKKLIENTNKKIAEINKEKNTKLKNQVNILNKERRDKLNEISKIKKALIKRKKDLDESNVKWLSSVEAKMRAEEGKKLIDSIDKKSFQLTEEFNGKLKNEIESLRKHKDEEILMHKSLLDKKMNRHLTEHVKDVNKKYADKVLTHNRQIAKIKERLSNESGTLSNRKNILASLKDSLDVRVRKLKANEENYRREVMSQLELEKQAEVEVAVKKRSVEIRSKLKRNFDNRLKLELKAKQAEFDKRKSELALEIQEKAKVLFE
;
A
#
# COMPACT_ATOMS: atom_id res chain seq x y z
N MET A 1 -36.77 -66.22 50.50
CA MET A 1 -35.49 -66.86 50.12
C MET A 1 -34.75 -65.99 49.09
N ALA A 2 -33.88 -65.10 49.57
CA ALA A 2 -33.16 -64.12 48.75
C ALA A 2 -31.79 -64.67 48.30
N LYS A 3 -31.63 -64.94 46.99
CA LYS A 3 -30.38 -65.45 46.42
C LYS A 3 -29.38 -64.32 46.15
N LYS A 4 -28.27 -64.37 46.90
CA LYS A 4 -27.02 -63.61 46.77
C LYS A 4 -26.55 -63.50 45.31
N LYS A 5 -26.38 -62.29 44.78
CA LYS A 5 -25.60 -62.01 43.56
C LYS A 5 -24.16 -61.67 43.94
N SER A 6 -23.24 -62.42 43.35
CA SER A 6 -21.79 -62.36 43.57
C SER A 6 -21.16 -61.10 42.95
N VAL A 7 -20.40 -60.38 43.77
CA VAL A 7 -19.61 -59.21 43.39
C VAL A 7 -18.39 -59.65 42.57
N LYS A 8 -18.30 -59.16 41.33
CA LYS A 8 -17.20 -59.45 40.39
C LYS A 8 -15.97 -58.61 40.79
N LYS A 9 -14.93 -59.28 41.29
CA LYS A 9 -13.61 -58.71 41.62
C LYS A 9 -13.00 -57.96 40.43
N VAL A 10 -12.85 -56.64 40.56
CA VAL A 10 -12.03 -55.79 39.68
C VAL A 10 -10.57 -55.92 40.10
N LYS A 11 -9.71 -56.47 39.23
CA LYS A 11 -8.25 -56.45 39.40
C LYS A 11 -7.76 -55.00 39.39
N ARG A 12 -7.43 -54.47 40.58
CA ARG A 12 -6.64 -53.25 40.75
C ARG A 12 -5.20 -53.55 40.32
N ASN A 13 -4.71 -52.87 39.29
CA ASN A 13 -3.30 -52.85 38.94
C ASN A 13 -2.51 -52.21 40.11
N SER A 14 -1.73 -53.03 40.80
CA SER A 14 -0.74 -52.61 41.79
C SER A 14 0.34 -51.76 41.11
N LYS A 15 0.33 -50.46 41.36
CA LYS A 15 1.48 -49.60 41.10
C LYS A 15 2.64 -50.10 41.97
N LYS A 16 3.64 -50.72 41.34
CA LYS A 16 4.97 -50.98 41.91
C LYS A 16 5.53 -49.67 42.46
N LYS A 17 5.46 -49.48 43.78
CA LYS A 17 6.34 -48.56 44.51
C LYS A 17 7.76 -49.12 44.38
N ARG A 18 8.56 -48.53 43.49
CA ARG A 18 10.02 -48.72 43.49
C ARG A 18 10.57 -47.87 44.63
N ASN A 19 10.98 -48.53 45.71
CA ASN A 19 11.92 -47.98 46.67
C ASN A 19 13.26 -47.79 45.94
N SER A 20 13.47 -46.61 45.37
CA SER A 20 14.80 -46.16 44.93
C SER A 20 15.44 -45.41 46.09
N SER A 21 16.05 -46.16 47.00
CA SER A 21 16.98 -45.63 47.97
C SER A 21 18.13 -44.95 47.21
N VAL A 22 18.06 -43.61 47.16
CA VAL A 22 19.17 -42.68 47.39
C VAL A 22 20.53 -43.16 46.87
N LYS A 23 20.75 -43.03 45.57
CA LYS A 23 22.08 -42.71 45.00
C LYS A 23 22.07 -41.26 44.53
N ILE A 24 21.80 -40.33 45.44
CA ILE A 24 21.71 -38.89 45.15
C ILE A 24 23.10 -38.29 44.84
N GLY A 25 24.19 -38.92 45.30
CA GLY A 25 25.54 -38.34 45.22
C GLY A 25 26.15 -38.20 43.82
N ALA A 26 25.86 -39.08 42.85
CA ALA A 26 26.59 -39.05 41.56
C ALA A 26 25.99 -38.08 40.53
N SER A 27 24.66 -37.97 40.47
CA SER A 27 23.99 -37.03 39.55
C SER A 27 24.15 -35.59 40.03
N THR A 28 23.92 -35.35 41.32
CA THR A 28 24.04 -33.99 41.88
C THR A 28 25.48 -33.48 41.80
N ARG A 29 26.49 -34.30 42.06
CA ARG A 29 27.90 -33.92 41.85
C ARG A 29 28.19 -33.50 40.41
N ARG A 30 27.66 -34.24 39.41
CA ARG A 30 27.79 -33.85 38.00
C ARG A 30 27.04 -32.55 37.70
N ASP A 31 25.86 -32.36 38.26
CA ASP A 31 25.08 -31.12 38.06
C ASP A 31 25.80 -29.91 38.67
N PHE A 32 26.43 -30.08 39.84
CA PHE A 32 27.29 -29.07 40.45
C PHE A 32 28.56 -28.80 39.64
N GLU A 33 29.19 -29.85 39.08
CA GLU A 33 30.38 -29.69 38.23
C GLU A 33 30.04 -28.99 36.90
N VAL A 34 28.92 -29.35 36.28
CA VAL A 34 28.39 -28.68 35.08
C VAL A 34 28.02 -27.23 35.39
N PHE A 35 27.44 -26.97 36.55
CA PHE A 35 27.13 -25.61 37.00
C PHE A 35 28.40 -24.80 37.26
N ALA A 36 29.40 -25.36 37.95
CA ALA A 36 30.68 -24.71 38.22
C ALA A 36 31.43 -24.35 36.93
N LYS A 37 31.55 -25.29 35.98
CA LYS A 37 32.09 -25.02 34.64
C LYS A 37 31.27 -23.98 33.88
N GLY A 38 29.95 -23.96 34.09
CA GLY A 38 29.07 -22.95 33.54
C GLY A 38 29.32 -21.55 34.10
N VAL A 39 29.60 -21.43 35.40
CA VAL A 39 29.95 -20.16 36.06
C VAL A 39 31.29 -19.65 35.55
N GLU A 40 32.31 -20.52 35.51
CA GLU A 40 33.63 -20.20 34.95
C GLU A 40 33.52 -19.70 33.51
N ARG A 41 32.75 -20.40 32.67
CA ARG A 41 32.49 -19.98 31.29
C ARG A 41 31.76 -18.64 31.19
N LEU A 42 30.86 -18.32 32.11
CA LEU A 42 30.20 -17.01 32.14
C LEU A 42 31.17 -15.88 32.50
N GLU A 43 32.13 -16.13 33.39
CA GLU A 43 33.17 -15.16 33.73
C GLU A 43 34.08 -14.88 32.55
N GLU A 44 34.49 -15.93 31.81
CA GLU A 44 35.22 -15.77 30.55
C GLU A 44 34.45 -14.92 29.53
N LEU A 45 33.16 -15.22 29.31
CA LEU A 45 32.32 -14.46 28.37
C LEU A 45 32.10 -13.01 28.82
N ARG A 46 32.11 -12.75 30.13
CA ARG A 46 32.04 -11.41 30.70
C ARG A 46 33.33 -10.64 30.44
N ALA A 47 34.50 -11.28 30.62
CA ALA A 47 35.79 -10.70 30.28
C ALA A 47 35.90 -10.42 28.77
N GLU A 48 35.51 -11.38 27.93
CA GLU A 48 35.48 -11.23 26.48
C GLU A 48 34.60 -10.05 26.04
N LEU A 49 33.41 -9.89 26.63
CA LEU A 49 32.51 -8.79 26.30
C LEU A 49 33.06 -7.42 26.72
N ASN A 50 33.75 -7.35 27.87
CA ASN A 50 34.36 -6.12 28.35
C ASN A 50 35.57 -5.69 27.52
N ASN A 51 36.29 -6.65 26.91
CA ASN A 51 37.42 -6.38 26.02
C ASN A 51 37.00 -5.90 24.62
N LEU A 52 35.71 -5.99 24.25
CA LEU A 52 35.22 -5.51 22.96
C LEU A 52 34.91 -4.01 23.00
N ASN A 53 35.36 -3.26 21.98
CA ASN A 53 34.97 -1.87 21.80
C ASN A 53 33.50 -1.79 21.34
N THR A 54 32.58 -1.59 22.28
CA THR A 54 31.12 -1.63 22.03
C THR A 54 30.51 -0.30 21.60
N LYS A 55 31.33 0.71 21.26
CA LYS A 55 30.85 2.03 20.82
C LYS A 55 30.01 1.92 19.55
N GLY A 56 28.74 2.33 19.63
CA GLY A 56 27.72 2.20 18.57
C GLY A 56 26.88 0.92 18.60
N TYR A 57 27.16 -0.01 19.52
CA TYR A 57 26.40 -1.26 19.72
C TYR A 57 26.03 -1.49 21.19
N GLU A 58 25.85 -0.41 21.96
CA GLU A 58 25.67 -0.43 23.42
C GLU A 58 24.44 -1.23 23.84
N GLN A 59 23.36 -1.19 23.05
CA GLN A 59 22.13 -1.93 23.34
C GLN A 59 22.34 -3.45 23.25
N GLU A 60 23.14 -3.91 22.29
CA GLU A 60 23.42 -5.33 22.11
C GLU A 60 24.35 -5.82 23.24
N ALA A 61 25.37 -5.02 23.58
CA ALA A 61 26.22 -5.27 24.73
C ALA A 61 25.43 -5.31 26.05
N ALA A 62 24.48 -4.38 26.26
CA ALA A 62 23.62 -4.36 27.45
C ALA A 62 22.71 -5.61 27.52
N SER A 63 22.14 -6.04 26.39
CA SER A 63 21.35 -7.28 26.30
C SER A 63 22.19 -8.49 26.72
N ILE A 64 23.43 -8.61 26.22
CA ILE A 64 24.34 -9.70 26.58
C ILE A 64 24.68 -9.64 28.08
N ARG A 65 24.99 -8.44 28.61
CA ARG A 65 25.25 -8.23 30.06
C ARG A 65 24.09 -8.69 30.95
N SER A 66 22.85 -8.47 30.52
CA SER A 66 21.68 -8.91 31.29
C SER A 66 21.55 -10.44 31.36
N LYS A 67 22.00 -11.15 30.32
CA LYS A 67 21.95 -12.62 30.22
C LYS A 67 23.11 -13.32 30.91
N LEU A 68 24.26 -12.63 31.08
CA LEU A 68 25.44 -13.14 31.78
C LEU A 68 25.21 -13.52 33.26
N LYS A 69 24.01 -13.28 33.82
CA LYS A 69 23.64 -13.70 35.17
C LYS A 69 23.21 -15.17 35.29
N ASN A 70 22.95 -15.86 34.18
CA ASN A 70 22.29 -17.16 34.18
C ASN A 70 23.03 -18.18 33.30
N VAL A 71 23.46 -19.29 33.90
CA VAL A 71 24.24 -20.38 33.26
C VAL A 71 23.51 -21.02 32.08
N SER A 72 22.17 -21.10 32.14
CA SER A 72 21.36 -21.71 31.06
C SER A 72 21.41 -20.96 29.73
N TYR A 73 21.82 -19.67 29.72
CA TYR A 73 21.88 -18.86 28.50
C TYR A 73 23.26 -18.82 27.83
N ILE A 74 24.27 -19.53 28.35
CA ILE A 74 25.63 -19.57 27.75
C ILE A 74 25.61 -19.80 26.23
N PRO A 75 24.88 -20.79 25.67
CA PRO A 75 24.88 -21.03 24.22
C PRO A 75 24.27 -19.90 23.39
N GLN A 76 23.44 -19.05 24.02
CA GLN A 76 22.85 -17.88 23.38
C GLN A 76 23.77 -16.66 23.50
N ILE A 77 24.40 -16.47 24.66
CA ILE A 77 25.39 -15.43 24.93
C ILE A 77 26.58 -15.57 23.98
N GLU A 78 27.10 -16.78 23.78
CA GLU A 78 28.20 -17.05 22.83
C GLU A 78 27.85 -16.66 21.39
N ARG A 79 26.61 -16.93 20.96
CA ARG A 79 26.13 -16.52 19.62
C ARG A 79 26.02 -15.01 19.52
N GLU A 80 25.48 -14.35 20.54
CA GLU A 80 25.30 -12.90 20.56
C GLU A 80 26.66 -12.17 20.61
N ILE A 81 27.64 -12.67 21.37
CA ILE A 81 29.02 -12.16 21.38
C ILE A 81 29.70 -12.36 20.02
N LYS A 82 29.52 -13.54 19.39
CA LYS A 82 30.06 -13.80 18.05
C LYS A 82 29.46 -12.89 16.98
N ASP A 83 28.14 -12.65 17.03
CA ASP A 83 27.47 -11.71 16.14
C ASP A 83 27.93 -10.27 16.38
N LEU A 84 28.13 -9.88 17.65
CA LEU A 84 28.66 -8.57 18.03
C LEU A 84 30.10 -8.38 17.51
N LYS A 85 30.98 -9.38 17.66
CA LYS A 85 32.34 -9.39 17.08
C LYS A 85 32.32 -9.25 15.55
N ALA A 86 31.39 -9.93 14.88
CA ALA A 86 31.22 -9.81 13.43
C ALA A 86 30.74 -8.42 13.01
N LYS A 87 29.85 -7.78 13.80
CA LYS A 87 29.36 -6.42 13.54
C LYS A 87 30.45 -5.37 13.76
N LEU A 88 31.23 -5.51 14.83
CA LEU A 88 32.36 -4.63 15.12
C LEU A 88 33.47 -4.74 14.08
N SER A 89 33.73 -5.95 13.57
CA SER A 89 34.72 -6.15 12.48
C SER A 89 34.19 -5.79 11.07
N GLY A 90 32.93 -5.38 10.94
CA GLY A 90 32.30 -5.09 9.64
C GLY A 90 32.07 -6.31 8.74
N THR A 91 32.42 -7.51 9.20
CA THR A 91 32.26 -8.78 8.45
C THR A 91 30.84 -9.35 8.55
N TYR A 92 29.96 -8.73 9.33
CA TYR A 92 28.60 -9.18 9.56
C TYR A 92 27.72 -9.11 8.30
N LYS A 93 27.58 -10.24 7.62
CA LYS A 93 26.56 -10.43 6.58
C LYS A 93 25.23 -10.73 7.26
N LYS A 94 24.40 -9.69 7.47
CA LYS A 94 23.04 -9.84 8.01
C LYS A 94 22.31 -10.93 7.23
N LYS A 95 22.00 -12.06 7.88
CA LYS A 95 21.17 -13.12 7.29
C LYS A 95 19.80 -12.51 7.03
N VAL A 96 19.58 -12.11 5.78
CA VAL A 96 18.32 -11.59 5.29
C VAL A 96 17.27 -12.68 5.52
N SER A 97 16.31 -12.43 6.41
CA SER A 97 15.26 -13.42 6.70
C SER A 97 14.55 -13.80 5.41
N ASP A 98 14.09 -15.05 5.29
CA ASP A 98 13.42 -15.52 4.07
C ASP A 98 12.18 -14.67 3.73
N ALA A 99 11.55 -14.07 4.74
CA ALA A 99 10.50 -13.08 4.56
C ALA A 99 10.99 -11.81 3.82
N HIS A 100 12.20 -11.33 4.10
CA HIS A 100 12.77 -10.17 3.40
C HIS A 100 13.28 -10.55 2.00
N LYS A 101 13.72 -11.80 1.77
CA LYS A 101 13.95 -12.32 0.40
C LYS A 101 12.65 -12.35 -0.40
N ASP A 102 11.54 -12.78 0.19
CA ASP A 102 10.24 -12.77 -0.47
C ASP A 102 9.72 -11.36 -0.72
N ILE A 103 9.99 -10.41 0.17
CA ILE A 103 9.70 -8.99 -0.06
C ILE A 103 10.57 -8.44 -1.19
N LEU A 104 11.86 -8.74 -1.23
CA LEU A 104 12.75 -8.32 -2.33
C LEU A 104 12.33 -8.94 -3.67
N LYS A 105 11.87 -10.19 -3.66
CA LYS A 105 11.31 -10.88 -4.83
C LYS A 105 10.01 -10.22 -5.28
N LYS A 106 9.09 -9.92 -4.34
CA LYS A 106 7.87 -9.14 -4.62
C LYS A 106 8.16 -7.73 -5.12
N VAL A 107 9.16 -7.04 -4.60
CA VAL A 107 9.58 -5.70 -5.06
C VAL A 107 10.21 -5.77 -6.45
N SER A 108 10.98 -6.83 -6.74
CA SER A 108 11.52 -7.12 -8.08
C SER A 108 10.40 -7.42 -9.08
N ASP A 109 9.43 -8.25 -8.69
CA ASP A 109 8.28 -8.60 -9.53
C ASP A 109 7.35 -7.39 -9.71
N LEU A 110 7.18 -6.56 -8.68
CA LEU A 110 6.50 -5.27 -8.78
C LEU A 110 7.23 -4.32 -9.74
N LYS A 111 8.56 -4.18 -9.64
CA LYS A 111 9.38 -3.40 -10.56
C LYS A 111 9.27 -3.87 -12.03
N LYS A 112 9.05 -5.17 -12.25
CA LYS A 112 8.79 -5.73 -13.59
C LYS A 112 7.34 -5.52 -14.06
N SER A 113 6.39 -5.44 -13.13
CA SER A 113 4.96 -5.23 -13.43
C SER A 113 4.57 -3.74 -13.58
N VAL A 114 5.39 -2.80 -13.08
CA VAL A 114 5.22 -1.38 -13.38
C VAL A 114 5.72 -1.15 -14.81
N PRO A 115 4.87 -0.66 -15.74
CA PRO A 115 5.30 -0.33 -17.10
C PRO A 115 6.46 0.67 -17.05
N ASN A 116 7.54 0.38 -17.76
CA ASN A 116 8.73 1.23 -17.88
C ASN A 116 8.36 2.73 -17.84
N HIS A 117 8.97 3.46 -16.90
CA HIS A 117 8.74 4.88 -16.63
C HIS A 117 9.07 5.85 -17.80
N SER A 118 9.22 5.37 -19.03
CA SER A 118 9.38 6.21 -20.22
C SER A 118 8.24 7.22 -20.36
N GLY A 119 7.01 6.84 -20.00
CA GLY A 119 5.86 7.74 -20.00
C GLY A 119 5.91 8.83 -18.91
N ILE A 120 6.46 8.52 -17.73
CA ILE A 120 6.61 9.51 -16.65
C ILE A 120 7.76 10.47 -16.96
N HIS A 121 8.90 9.98 -17.46
CA HIS A 121 9.98 10.85 -17.91
C HIS A 121 9.59 11.72 -19.10
N ARG A 122 8.75 11.21 -20.01
CA ARG A 122 8.16 12.01 -21.10
C ARG A 122 7.23 13.10 -20.54
N LYS A 123 6.43 12.78 -19.53
CA LYS A 123 5.54 13.74 -18.87
C LYS A 123 6.29 14.78 -18.03
N ILE A 124 7.39 14.39 -17.38
CA ILE A 124 8.31 15.32 -16.70
C ILE A 124 8.95 16.26 -17.72
N ARG A 125 9.45 15.76 -18.87
CA ARG A 125 9.97 16.62 -19.95
C ARG A 125 8.91 17.53 -20.57
N GLU A 126 7.68 17.04 -20.73
CA GLU A 126 6.55 17.86 -21.20
C GLU A 126 6.20 18.96 -20.18
N LEU A 127 6.19 18.64 -18.89
CA LEU A 127 5.97 19.64 -17.83
C LEU A 127 7.13 20.63 -17.73
N GLU A 128 8.38 20.21 -17.89
CA GLU A 128 9.56 21.09 -17.95
C GLU A 128 9.50 22.05 -19.14
N LYS A 129 8.95 21.61 -20.29
CA LYS A 129 8.66 22.50 -21.44
C LYS A 129 7.54 23.51 -21.18
N HIS A 130 6.68 23.27 -20.18
CA HIS A 130 5.58 24.16 -19.80
C HIS A 130 5.91 25.06 -18.60
N ILE A 131 7.06 24.89 -17.95
CA ILE A 131 7.58 25.89 -17.01
C ILE A 131 8.04 27.09 -17.85
N PRO A 132 7.45 28.28 -17.68
CA PRO A 132 7.79 29.45 -18.50
C PRO A 132 9.29 29.76 -18.38
N ASP A 133 9.92 29.89 -19.55
CA ASP A 133 11.36 30.00 -19.79
C ASP A 133 12.17 30.58 -18.62
N LYS A 134 13.22 29.86 -18.22
CA LYS A 134 14.29 30.38 -17.34
C LYS A 134 14.81 31.75 -17.82
N GLU A 135 14.66 32.07 -19.10
CA GLU A 135 14.94 33.41 -19.65
C GLU A 135 14.10 34.53 -19.03
N LYS A 136 12.82 34.33 -18.71
CA LYS A 136 11.98 35.37 -18.10
C LYS A 136 12.40 35.65 -16.66
N LEU A 137 12.88 34.64 -15.93
CA LEU A 137 13.51 34.83 -14.63
C LEU A 137 14.86 35.56 -14.76
N GLY A 138 15.67 35.20 -15.76
CA GLY A 138 16.93 35.88 -16.06
C GLY A 138 16.76 37.35 -16.50
N ARG A 139 15.64 37.71 -17.14
CA ARG A 139 15.30 39.12 -17.44
C ARG A 139 14.89 39.89 -16.18
N LYS A 140 14.20 39.26 -15.24
CA LYS A 140 13.87 39.86 -13.93
C LYS A 140 15.12 40.08 -13.07
N ILE A 141 16.02 39.11 -13.02
CA ILE A 141 17.30 39.24 -12.29
C ILE A 141 18.14 40.37 -12.91
N ARG A 142 18.24 40.46 -14.25
CA ARG A 142 18.93 41.58 -14.93
C ARG A 142 18.28 42.94 -14.71
N SER A 143 16.97 43.01 -14.49
CA SER A 143 16.31 44.27 -14.12
C SER A 143 16.61 44.70 -12.69
N ILE A 144 16.88 43.75 -11.79
CA ILE A 144 17.31 44.03 -10.41
C ILE A 144 18.77 44.49 -10.40
N GLU A 145 19.64 43.88 -11.21
CA GLU A 145 21.05 44.29 -11.36
C GLU A 145 21.19 45.74 -11.91
N LYS A 146 20.34 46.16 -12.85
CA LYS A 146 20.29 47.56 -13.31
C LYS A 146 19.89 48.56 -12.22
N ASN A 147 19.07 48.14 -11.25
CA ASN A 147 18.70 48.99 -10.12
C ASN A 147 19.83 49.09 -9.08
N VAL A 148 20.72 48.09 -8.99
CA VAL A 148 21.93 48.14 -8.16
C VAL A 148 22.97 49.12 -8.74
N GLU A 149 22.95 49.35 -10.05
CA GLU A 149 23.84 50.31 -10.73
C GLU A 149 23.49 51.78 -10.41
N LEU A 150 22.22 52.06 -10.07
CA LEU A 150 21.80 53.39 -9.57
C LEU A 150 22.38 53.69 -8.17
N VAL A 151 22.60 52.67 -7.35
CA VAL A 151 23.21 52.80 -6.01
C VAL A 151 24.70 53.19 -6.11
N LYS A 152 25.39 52.84 -7.21
CA LYS A 152 26.78 53.26 -7.46
C LYS A 152 26.93 54.74 -7.84
N ASN A 153 25.84 55.45 -8.16
CA ASN A 153 25.87 56.88 -8.47
C ASN A 153 25.68 57.79 -7.25
N VAL A 154 25.32 57.22 -6.09
CA VAL A 154 25.15 57.97 -4.83
C VAL A 154 26.40 58.77 -4.45
N PRO A 155 27.64 58.27 -4.60
CA PRO A 155 28.85 59.05 -4.32
C PRO A 155 29.04 60.27 -5.26
N LYS A 156 28.56 60.19 -6.52
CA LYS A 156 28.63 61.33 -7.45
C LYS A 156 27.65 62.43 -7.08
N MET A 157 26.43 62.06 -6.69
CA MET A 157 25.45 63.03 -6.19
C MET A 157 25.93 63.70 -4.89
N GLN A 158 26.59 62.96 -3.99
CA GLN A 158 27.18 63.53 -2.79
C GLN A 158 28.29 64.56 -3.08
N ARG A 159 29.10 64.35 -4.14
CA ARG A 159 30.08 65.36 -4.59
C ARG A 159 29.39 66.61 -5.15
N GLN A 160 28.39 66.45 -6.01
CA GLN A 160 27.66 67.59 -6.56
C GLN A 160 26.98 68.45 -5.49
N ILE A 161 26.44 67.83 -4.43
CA ILE A 161 25.87 68.56 -3.28
C ILE A 161 26.95 69.31 -2.50
N ARG A 162 28.17 68.77 -2.41
CA ARG A 162 29.31 69.44 -1.76
C ARG A 162 29.75 70.66 -2.58
N ASP A 163 29.92 70.49 -3.89
CA ASP A 163 30.33 71.57 -4.80
C ASP A 163 29.29 72.72 -4.79
N PHE A 164 27.99 72.38 -4.71
CA PHE A 164 26.92 73.38 -4.60
C PHE A 164 26.96 74.16 -3.29
N LYS A 165 27.28 73.50 -2.16
CA LYS A 165 27.44 74.20 -0.87
C LYS A 165 28.62 75.17 -0.92
N GLU A 166 29.74 74.73 -1.50
CA GLU A 166 30.95 75.54 -1.62
C GLU A 166 30.70 76.77 -2.53
N PHE A 167 29.95 76.60 -3.62
CA PHE A 167 29.51 77.71 -4.47
C PHE A 167 28.65 78.73 -3.70
N VAL A 168 27.68 78.28 -2.91
CA VAL A 168 26.81 79.17 -2.11
C VAL A 168 27.63 79.94 -1.05
N ASP A 169 28.58 79.28 -0.40
CA ASP A 169 29.43 79.90 0.62
C ASP A 169 30.40 80.93 0.00
N ASN A 170 30.92 80.66 -1.20
CA ASN A 170 31.74 81.63 -1.94
C ASN A 170 30.94 82.85 -2.38
N LYS A 171 29.70 82.66 -2.84
CA LYS A 171 28.83 83.78 -3.22
C LYS A 171 28.51 84.69 -2.04
N LYS A 172 28.27 84.12 -0.85
CA LYS A 172 28.09 84.88 0.40
C LYS A 172 29.33 85.71 0.75
N LYS A 173 30.54 85.16 0.56
CA LYS A 173 31.79 85.89 0.79
C LYS A 173 31.99 87.04 -0.21
N GLU A 174 31.62 86.85 -1.48
CA GLU A 174 31.64 87.93 -2.48
C GLU A 174 30.66 89.05 -2.13
N ASP A 175 29.45 88.71 -1.69
CA ASP A 175 28.46 89.72 -1.29
C ASP A 175 28.92 90.51 -0.06
N ILE A 176 29.61 89.88 0.89
CA ILE A 176 30.27 90.56 2.02
C ILE A 176 31.36 91.52 1.52
N ARG A 177 32.22 91.08 0.58
CA ARG A 177 33.27 91.94 -0.01
C ARG A 177 32.68 93.12 -0.79
N LYS A 178 31.57 92.94 -1.50
CA LYS A 178 30.86 94.02 -2.20
C LYS A 178 30.26 95.02 -1.20
N ALA A 179 29.69 94.54 -0.10
CA ALA A 179 29.19 95.39 0.98
C ALA A 179 30.31 96.19 1.66
N GLU A 180 31.51 95.63 1.79
CA GLU A 180 32.70 96.34 2.29
C GLU A 180 33.25 97.37 1.29
N MET A 181 33.18 97.10 -0.02
CA MET A 181 33.56 98.08 -1.05
C MET A 181 32.59 99.26 -1.14
N LEU A 182 31.29 99.03 -0.90
CA LEU A 182 30.28 100.09 -0.87
C LEU A 182 30.43 101.03 0.34
N LYS A 183 31.12 100.62 1.41
CA LYS A 183 31.44 101.48 2.57
C LYS A 183 32.58 102.48 2.31
N LYS A 184 33.26 102.40 1.16
CA LYS A 184 34.40 103.28 0.79
C LYS A 184 34.04 104.38 -0.21
N LEU A 185 32.78 104.52 -0.58
CA LEU A 185 32.31 105.58 -1.49
C LEU A 185 31.75 106.77 -0.70
N ASP A 186 32.14 107.96 -1.14
CA ASP A 186 31.85 109.24 -0.51
C ASP A 186 30.32 109.53 -0.46
N PRO A 187 29.71 109.83 0.71
CA PRO A 187 28.25 109.92 0.88
C PRO A 187 27.55 110.95 0.00
N ASN A 188 28.25 111.99 -0.47
CA ASN A 188 27.64 113.13 -1.17
C ASN A 188 27.36 112.92 -2.66
N ILE A 189 28.02 111.97 -3.33
CA ILE A 189 27.70 111.62 -4.74
C ILE A 189 26.55 110.59 -4.79
N ASN A 190 26.26 109.97 -3.64
CA ASN A 190 25.26 108.92 -3.49
C ASN A 190 23.83 109.46 -3.32
N PHE A 191 23.57 110.77 -3.27
CA PHE A 191 22.21 111.30 -3.09
C PHE A 191 21.55 111.69 -4.43
N LEU A 192 22.29 112.34 -5.33
CA LEU A 192 21.75 112.87 -6.60
C LEU A 192 21.57 111.81 -7.71
N ILE A 193 22.43 110.79 -7.76
CA ILE A 193 22.24 109.65 -8.68
C ILE A 193 21.14 108.73 -8.14
N ASN A 194 21.02 108.60 -6.81
CA ASN A 194 20.07 107.69 -6.20
C ASN A 194 18.63 108.10 -6.40
N ASP A 195 18.21 109.37 -6.42
CA ASP A 195 16.75 109.63 -6.50
C ASP A 195 16.13 109.29 -7.87
N LYS A 196 16.80 109.62 -8.99
CA LYS A 196 16.32 109.20 -10.33
C LYS A 196 16.61 107.73 -10.64
N PHE A 197 17.74 107.21 -10.17
CA PHE A 197 18.09 105.80 -10.35
C PHE A 197 17.30 104.89 -9.40
N ASN A 198 16.84 105.36 -8.23
CA ASN A 198 15.98 104.61 -7.29
C ASN A 198 14.53 104.60 -7.71
N LEU A 199 14.01 105.62 -8.39
CA LEU A 199 12.67 105.56 -8.99
C LEU A 199 12.64 104.51 -10.12
N SER A 200 13.59 104.54 -11.05
CA SER A 200 13.72 103.53 -12.11
C SER A 200 14.14 102.14 -11.58
N LEU A 201 15.03 102.06 -10.59
CA LEU A 201 15.36 100.80 -9.91
C LEU A 201 14.20 100.29 -9.07
N SER A 202 13.36 101.13 -8.47
CA SER A 202 12.24 100.65 -7.66
C SER A 202 11.16 100.06 -8.55
N GLU A 203 10.89 100.65 -9.72
CA GLU A 203 10.03 100.06 -10.76
C GLU A 203 10.62 98.76 -11.31
N ILE A 204 11.90 98.74 -11.70
CA ILE A 204 12.57 97.52 -12.18
C ILE A 204 12.64 96.45 -11.09
N LYS A 205 12.89 96.82 -9.83
CA LYS A 205 12.89 95.90 -8.68
C LYS A 205 11.50 95.38 -8.40
N ALA A 206 10.45 96.20 -8.50
CA ALA A 206 9.07 95.77 -8.32
C ALA A 206 8.64 94.83 -9.45
N GLU A 207 9.02 95.11 -10.70
CA GLU A 207 8.74 94.24 -11.85
C GLU A 207 9.52 92.92 -11.75
N LEU A 208 10.81 92.97 -11.39
CA LEU A 208 11.61 91.77 -11.13
C LEU A 208 11.08 90.97 -9.94
N ALA A 209 10.67 91.64 -8.85
CA ALA A 209 10.06 90.97 -7.70
C ALA A 209 8.75 90.29 -8.10
N ASN A 210 7.92 90.94 -8.91
CA ASN A 210 6.69 90.34 -9.44
C ASN A 210 6.99 89.16 -10.37
N GLN A 211 7.99 89.27 -11.25
CA GLN A 211 8.41 88.15 -12.10
C GLN A 211 9.01 86.98 -11.29
N VAL A 212 9.77 87.27 -10.24
CA VAL A 212 10.33 86.27 -9.33
C VAL A 212 9.19 85.60 -8.56
N ASN A 213 8.26 86.35 -7.98
CA ASN A 213 7.09 85.81 -7.27
C ASN A 213 6.20 84.99 -8.20
N ASN A 214 5.98 85.43 -9.45
CA ASN A 214 5.23 84.67 -10.45
C ASN A 214 5.95 83.37 -10.84
N LYS A 215 7.28 83.38 -10.96
CA LYS A 215 8.05 82.15 -11.22
C LYS A 215 8.09 81.24 -10.00
N GLU A 216 8.19 81.80 -8.80
CA GLU A 216 8.18 81.08 -7.54
C GLU A 216 6.85 80.37 -7.32
N THR A 217 5.73 81.06 -7.51
CA THR A 217 4.38 80.46 -7.47
C THR A 217 4.17 79.38 -8.53
N VAL A 218 4.67 79.58 -9.76
CA VAL A 218 4.64 78.52 -10.81
C VAL A 218 5.46 77.30 -10.39
N ILE A 219 6.64 77.50 -9.81
CA ILE A 219 7.50 76.42 -9.32
C ILE A 219 6.86 75.71 -8.12
N GLU A 220 6.28 76.45 -7.17
CA GLU A 220 5.56 75.89 -6.02
C GLU A 220 4.37 75.05 -6.49
N ASN A 221 3.57 75.54 -7.43
CA ASN A 221 2.44 74.81 -8.01
C ASN A 221 2.92 73.53 -8.72
N GLN A 222 3.98 73.60 -9.53
CA GLN A 222 4.57 72.43 -10.18
C GLN A 222 5.10 71.42 -9.15
N LEU A 223 5.75 71.88 -8.10
CA LEU A 223 6.23 71.02 -7.02
C LEU A 223 5.07 70.35 -6.28
N GLN A 224 4.00 71.09 -5.97
CA GLN A 224 2.81 70.55 -5.34
C GLN A 224 2.12 69.49 -6.22
N GLU A 225 1.98 69.75 -7.52
CA GLU A 225 1.45 68.78 -8.49
C GLU A 225 2.31 67.52 -8.59
N ASP A 226 3.64 67.68 -8.63
CA ASP A 226 4.59 66.57 -8.64
C ASP A 226 4.52 65.76 -7.34
N PHE A 227 4.38 66.43 -6.19
CA PHE A 227 4.18 65.79 -4.90
C PHE A 227 2.88 65.00 -4.87
N HIS A 228 1.76 65.58 -5.29
CA HIS A 228 0.49 64.88 -5.39
C HIS A 228 0.54 63.69 -6.35
N THR A 229 1.23 63.83 -7.48
CA THR A 229 1.42 62.74 -8.45
C THR A 229 2.27 61.62 -7.87
N LYS A 230 3.34 61.95 -7.12
CA LYS A 230 4.15 60.97 -6.40
C LYS A 230 3.35 60.26 -5.31
N ILE A 231 2.57 60.99 -4.51
CA ILE A 231 1.69 60.44 -3.47
C ILE A 231 0.70 59.44 -4.08
N LYS A 232 -0.05 59.83 -5.12
CA LYS A 232 -0.98 58.92 -5.83
C LYS A 232 -0.28 57.69 -6.39
N ASN A 233 0.94 57.85 -6.91
CA ASN A 233 1.74 56.71 -7.39
C ASN A 233 2.20 55.78 -6.25
N PHE A 234 2.54 56.32 -5.08
CA PHE A 234 2.88 55.54 -3.90
C PHE A 234 1.67 54.80 -3.35
N GLU A 235 0.52 55.46 -3.22
CA GLU A 235 -0.74 54.83 -2.81
C GLU A 235 -1.12 53.67 -3.73
N ARG A 236 -1.02 53.87 -5.05
CA ARG A 236 -1.30 52.81 -6.03
C ARG A 236 -0.33 51.64 -5.91
N LYS A 237 0.96 51.91 -5.67
CA LYS A 237 1.96 50.85 -5.42
C LYS A 237 1.68 50.11 -4.13
N TYR A 238 1.29 50.82 -3.08
CA TYR A 238 0.98 50.25 -1.77
C TYR A 238 -0.25 49.34 -1.85
N TYR A 239 -1.32 49.81 -2.49
CA TYR A 239 -2.52 49.03 -2.77
C TYR A 239 -2.23 47.74 -3.55
N LEU A 240 -1.39 47.82 -4.60
CA LEU A 240 -0.98 46.64 -5.36
C LEU A 240 -0.16 45.66 -4.51
N LEU A 241 0.72 46.16 -3.65
CA LEU A 241 1.54 45.35 -2.75
C LEU A 241 0.67 44.64 -1.71
N GLU A 242 -0.29 45.35 -1.13
CA GLU A 242 -1.27 44.82 -0.18
C GLU A 242 -2.11 43.71 -0.82
N LYS A 243 -2.64 43.95 -2.02
CA LYS A 243 -3.41 42.95 -2.78
C LYS A 243 -2.58 41.70 -3.12
N ASP A 244 -1.30 41.87 -3.47
CA ASP A 244 -0.38 40.75 -3.71
C ASP A 244 -0.05 39.98 -2.43
N LEU A 245 0.09 40.65 -1.30
CA LEU A 245 0.31 40.02 0.01
C LEU A 245 -0.92 39.25 0.47
N GLU A 246 -2.12 39.83 0.34
CA GLU A 246 -3.38 39.14 0.61
C GLU A 246 -3.53 37.90 -0.26
N LYS A 247 -3.24 38.01 -1.56
CA LYS A 247 -3.31 36.87 -2.47
C LYS A 247 -2.34 35.76 -2.05
N LYS A 248 -1.08 36.09 -1.79
CA LYS A 248 -0.08 35.12 -1.30
C LYS A 248 -0.49 34.49 0.04
N TYR A 249 -1.12 35.25 0.92
CA TYR A 249 -1.62 34.77 2.20
C TYR A 249 -2.80 33.80 2.01
N ARG A 250 -3.78 34.16 1.17
CA ARG A 250 -4.91 33.28 0.80
C ARG A 250 -4.43 31.99 0.15
N ASP A 251 -3.48 32.07 -0.78
CA ASP A 251 -2.91 30.89 -1.46
C ASP A 251 -2.16 29.99 -0.46
N LYS A 252 -1.34 30.56 0.42
CA LYS A 252 -0.65 29.80 1.49
C LYS A 252 -1.63 29.15 2.46
N LEU A 253 -2.69 29.86 2.87
CA LEU A 253 -3.73 29.33 3.75
C LEU A 253 -4.49 28.19 3.07
N ARG A 254 -4.84 28.36 1.79
CA ARG A 254 -5.53 27.33 1.01
C ARG A 254 -4.68 26.07 0.89
N ASP A 255 -3.40 26.23 0.55
CA ASP A 255 -2.47 25.11 0.40
C ASP A 255 -2.13 24.43 1.72
N SER A 256 -1.96 25.19 2.81
CA SER A 256 -1.68 24.63 4.14
C SER A 256 -2.90 23.92 4.71
N PHE A 257 -4.08 24.53 4.59
CA PHE A 257 -5.34 23.96 5.04
C PHE A 257 -5.71 22.72 4.22
N GLN A 258 -5.59 22.74 2.88
CA GLN A 258 -5.82 21.56 2.06
C GLN A 258 -4.86 20.43 2.40
N ARG A 259 -3.57 20.73 2.66
CA ARG A 259 -2.61 19.72 3.13
C ARG A 259 -2.99 19.17 4.49
N GLU A 260 -3.39 20.01 5.43
CA GLU A 260 -3.77 19.58 6.77
C GLU A 260 -5.05 18.73 6.75
N VAL A 261 -6.09 19.16 6.03
CA VAL A 261 -7.34 18.40 5.84
C VAL A 261 -7.03 17.06 5.17
N LYS A 262 -6.22 17.04 4.11
CA LYS A 262 -5.82 15.80 3.43
C LYS A 262 -5.04 14.87 4.35
N ASN A 263 -4.12 15.40 5.16
CA ASN A 263 -3.33 14.61 6.09
C ASN A 263 -4.18 14.06 7.24
N ARG A 264 -5.07 14.86 7.84
CA ARG A 264 -6.00 14.42 8.89
C ARG A 264 -6.96 13.38 8.34
N PHE A 265 -7.55 13.63 7.18
CA PHE A 265 -8.46 12.69 6.52
C PHE A 265 -7.76 11.35 6.24
N ASN A 266 -6.57 11.36 5.63
CA ASN A 266 -5.81 10.15 5.34
C ASN A 266 -5.39 9.42 6.62
N LYS A 267 -5.02 10.15 7.68
CA LYS A 267 -4.69 9.55 8.98
C LYS A 267 -5.90 8.82 9.56
N THR A 268 -7.05 9.49 9.66
CA THR A 268 -8.29 8.89 10.18
C THR A 268 -8.80 7.74 9.30
N LEU A 269 -8.65 7.86 7.97
CA LEU A 269 -9.00 6.79 7.04
C LEU A 269 -8.10 5.56 7.24
N ASN A 270 -6.79 5.76 7.35
CA ASN A 270 -5.82 4.68 7.55
C ASN A 270 -6.02 4.01 8.92
N GLU A 271 -6.31 4.76 9.98
CA GLU A 271 -6.64 4.23 11.30
C GLU A 271 -7.91 3.38 11.26
N ARG A 272 -8.99 3.86 10.61
CA ARG A 272 -10.23 3.10 10.45
C ARG A 272 -10.04 1.84 9.60
N VAL A 273 -9.36 1.95 8.46
CA VAL A 273 -9.07 0.80 7.58
C VAL A 273 -8.17 -0.21 8.30
N GLY A 274 -7.18 0.26 9.07
CA GLY A 274 -6.33 -0.58 9.91
C GLY A 274 -7.15 -1.36 10.96
N ASN A 275 -8.04 -0.67 11.67
CA ASN A 275 -8.92 -1.30 12.68
C ASN A 275 -9.87 -2.33 12.06
N ILE A 276 -10.45 -2.03 10.89
CA ILE A 276 -11.30 -2.98 10.14
C ILE A 276 -10.48 -4.20 9.72
N LYS A 277 -9.27 -4.00 9.20
CA LYS A 277 -8.37 -5.09 8.80
C LYS A 277 -8.01 -5.98 9.99
N ILE A 278 -7.72 -5.40 11.15
CA ILE A 278 -7.43 -6.17 12.38
C ILE A 278 -8.65 -6.99 12.82
N ARG A 279 -9.86 -6.42 12.78
CA ARG A 279 -11.11 -7.14 13.09
C ARG A 279 -11.33 -8.31 12.12
N LEU A 280 -11.24 -8.07 10.82
CA LEU A 280 -11.39 -9.12 9.80
C LEU A 280 -10.36 -10.25 9.96
N ILE A 281 -9.10 -9.93 10.27
CA ILE A 281 -8.08 -10.94 10.55
C ILE A 281 -8.46 -11.76 11.79
N ARG A 282 -8.93 -11.11 12.86
CA ARG A 282 -9.36 -11.79 14.09
C ARG A 282 -10.55 -12.72 13.83
N ASP A 283 -11.53 -12.27 13.05
CA ASP A 283 -12.72 -13.06 12.74
C ASP A 283 -12.38 -14.24 11.81
N ASN A 284 -11.53 -14.05 10.81
CA ASN A 284 -11.02 -15.15 9.99
C ASN A 284 -10.22 -16.17 10.81
N ASN A 285 -9.38 -15.71 11.74
CA ASN A 285 -8.65 -16.62 12.62
C ASN A 285 -9.61 -17.42 13.52
N ARG A 286 -10.66 -16.80 14.06
CA ARG A 286 -11.71 -17.50 14.81
C ARG A 286 -12.44 -18.54 13.95
N ARG A 287 -12.78 -18.21 12.70
CA ARG A 287 -13.40 -19.15 11.75
C ARG A 287 -12.48 -20.34 11.46
N LEU A 288 -11.21 -20.09 11.13
CA LEU A 288 -10.20 -21.12 10.88
C LEU A 288 -9.98 -22.00 12.11
N GLU A 289 -10.01 -21.42 13.31
CA GLU A 289 -9.88 -22.18 14.55
C GLU A 289 -11.09 -23.07 14.81
N ASN A 290 -12.30 -22.58 14.56
CA ASN A 290 -13.52 -23.38 14.64
C ASN A 290 -13.54 -24.50 13.59
N GLU A 291 -13.12 -24.24 12.35
CA GLU A 291 -12.96 -25.27 11.32
C GLU A 291 -11.92 -26.32 11.72
N ARG A 292 -10.80 -25.91 12.32
CA ARG A 292 -9.79 -26.84 12.87
C ARG A 292 -10.36 -27.69 14.01
N LYS A 293 -11.16 -27.11 14.91
CA LYS A 293 -11.86 -27.85 15.98
C LYS A 293 -12.85 -28.86 15.39
N ASN A 294 -13.65 -28.45 14.41
CA ASN A 294 -14.59 -29.34 13.71
C ASN A 294 -13.87 -30.48 12.99
N LEU A 295 -12.78 -30.20 12.28
CA LEU A 295 -11.95 -31.22 11.63
C LEU A 295 -11.32 -32.19 12.63
N ARG A 296 -10.90 -31.72 13.81
CA ARG A 296 -10.41 -32.58 14.89
C ARG A 296 -11.53 -33.48 15.43
N ALA A 297 -12.70 -32.92 15.72
CA ALA A 297 -13.85 -33.69 16.17
C ALA A 297 -14.28 -34.76 15.14
N LEU A 298 -14.25 -34.42 13.85
CA LEU A 298 -14.61 -35.34 12.77
C LEU A 298 -13.55 -36.44 12.58
N LYS A 299 -12.26 -36.13 12.74
CA LYS A 299 -11.18 -37.12 12.78
C LYS A 299 -11.31 -38.04 13.99
N GLU A 300 -11.59 -37.49 15.17
CA GLU A 300 -11.81 -38.28 16.38
C GLU A 300 -13.02 -39.21 16.25
N LYS A 301 -14.12 -38.73 15.66
CA LYS A 301 -15.29 -39.56 15.35
C LYS A 301 -14.92 -40.74 14.44
N LYS A 302 -14.22 -40.47 13.33
CA LYS A 302 -13.72 -41.55 12.43
C LYS A 302 -12.77 -42.52 13.12
N ILE A 303 -11.90 -42.04 14.01
CA ILE A 303 -11.00 -42.90 14.79
C ILE A 303 -11.81 -43.78 15.75
N ARG A 304 -12.88 -43.27 16.37
CA ARG A 304 -13.78 -44.07 17.22
C ARG A 304 -14.50 -45.14 16.39
N GLU A 305 -15.06 -44.77 15.24
CA GLU A 305 -15.72 -45.71 14.31
C GLU A 305 -14.76 -46.81 13.84
N LEU A 306 -13.52 -46.46 13.48
CA LEU A 306 -12.48 -47.44 13.11
C LEU A 306 -12.11 -48.36 14.28
N LYS A 307 -11.99 -47.83 15.51
CA LYS A 307 -11.73 -48.64 16.70
C LYS A 307 -12.88 -49.58 17.00
N GLU A 308 -14.13 -49.16 16.83
CA GLU A 308 -15.30 -50.02 17.00
C GLU A 308 -15.36 -51.11 15.92
N SER A 309 -15.12 -50.76 14.66
CA SER A 309 -15.02 -51.72 13.56
C SER A 309 -13.92 -52.76 13.85
N HIS A 310 -12.76 -52.32 14.31
CA HIS A 310 -11.67 -53.22 14.69
C HIS A 310 -12.03 -54.11 15.88
N ARG A 311 -12.78 -53.61 16.87
CA ARG A 311 -13.31 -54.42 17.97
C ARG A 311 -14.29 -55.49 17.49
N ARG A 312 -15.22 -55.13 16.59
CA ARG A 312 -16.15 -56.08 15.97
C ARG A 312 -15.42 -57.15 15.18
N PHE A 313 -14.43 -56.74 14.39
CA PHE A 313 -13.58 -57.66 13.63
C PHE A 313 -12.78 -58.60 14.56
N SER A 314 -12.22 -58.08 15.64
CA SER A 314 -11.50 -58.87 16.65
C SER A 314 -12.41 -59.88 17.36
N GLN A 315 -13.65 -59.49 17.71
CA GLN A 315 -14.66 -60.41 18.24
C GLN A 315 -15.04 -61.49 17.23
N LEU A 316 -15.22 -61.13 15.96
CA LEU A 316 -15.54 -62.09 14.90
C LEU A 316 -14.39 -63.08 14.69
N HIS A 317 -13.13 -62.61 14.73
CA HIS A 317 -11.95 -63.46 14.71
C HIS A 317 -11.88 -64.40 15.91
N LYS A 318 -12.22 -63.91 17.11
CA LYS A 318 -12.27 -64.72 18.32
C LYS A 318 -13.33 -65.83 18.19
N ASN A 319 -14.54 -65.49 17.78
CA ASN A 319 -15.62 -66.45 17.53
C ASN A 319 -15.23 -67.46 16.44
N PHE A 320 -14.51 -67.02 15.40
CA PHE A 320 -14.01 -67.92 14.36
C PHE A 320 -12.96 -68.89 14.91
N ARG A 321 -12.00 -68.41 15.73
CA ARG A 321 -11.03 -69.29 16.41
C ARG A 321 -11.73 -70.30 17.31
N GLU A 322 -12.69 -69.86 18.13
CA GLU A 322 -13.46 -70.75 19.00
C GLU A 322 -14.23 -71.82 18.20
N LYS A 323 -14.81 -71.45 17.04
CA LYS A 323 -15.45 -72.42 16.13
C LYS A 323 -14.45 -73.42 15.54
N VAL A 324 -13.26 -72.96 15.15
CA VAL A 324 -12.19 -73.84 14.64
C VAL A 324 -11.70 -74.77 15.74
N GLU A 325 -11.45 -74.26 16.95
CA GLU A 325 -11.06 -75.05 18.11
C GLU A 325 -12.14 -76.07 18.49
N ALA A 326 -13.42 -75.70 18.46
CA ALA A 326 -14.53 -76.63 18.68
C ALA A 326 -14.58 -77.73 17.62
N LYS A 327 -14.39 -77.41 16.33
CA LYS A 327 -14.30 -78.41 15.26
C LYS A 327 -13.08 -79.31 15.42
N MET A 328 -11.94 -78.76 15.82
CA MET A 328 -10.73 -79.53 16.10
C MET A 328 -10.94 -80.47 17.30
N ALA A 329 -11.65 -80.02 18.34
CA ALA A 329 -12.01 -80.85 19.48
C ALA A 329 -13.02 -81.96 19.09
N GLN A 330 -14.00 -81.66 18.23
CA GLN A 330 -14.90 -82.67 17.66
C GLN A 330 -14.14 -83.71 16.84
N LEU A 331 -13.22 -83.28 15.96
CA LEU A 331 -12.35 -84.18 15.21
C LEU A 331 -11.46 -85.02 16.13
N LYS A 332 -11.00 -84.45 17.24
CA LYS A 332 -10.23 -85.19 18.24
C LYS A 332 -11.08 -86.24 18.95
N LYS A 333 -12.32 -85.93 19.33
CA LYS A 333 -13.27 -86.91 19.89
C LYS A 333 -13.59 -88.02 18.90
N LEU A 334 -13.86 -87.68 17.64
CA LEU A 334 -14.08 -88.67 16.58
C LEU A 334 -12.84 -89.55 16.39
N ARG A 335 -11.62 -88.99 16.47
CA ARG A 335 -10.39 -89.80 16.44
C ARG A 335 -10.31 -90.74 17.64
N GLU A 336 -10.54 -90.24 18.84
CA GLU A 336 -10.55 -91.04 20.08
C GLU A 336 -11.63 -92.13 20.04
N GLU A 337 -12.82 -91.86 19.47
CA GLU A 337 -13.87 -92.84 19.23
C GLU A 337 -13.45 -93.87 18.19
N THR A 338 -12.88 -93.46 17.05
CA THR A 338 -12.35 -94.40 16.05
C THR A 338 -11.19 -95.23 16.61
N ASP A 339 -10.38 -94.66 17.51
CA ASP A 339 -9.27 -95.38 18.16
C ASP A 339 -9.80 -96.33 19.24
N LYS A 340 -10.87 -95.97 19.96
CA LYS A 340 -11.60 -96.88 20.86
C LYS A 340 -12.31 -97.99 20.08
N GLU A 341 -12.92 -97.68 18.95
CA GLU A 341 -13.53 -98.68 18.06
C GLU A 341 -12.46 -99.60 17.48
N LYS A 342 -11.31 -99.07 17.06
CA LYS A 342 -10.15 -99.90 16.68
C LYS A 342 -9.63 -100.75 17.83
N SER A 343 -9.58 -100.20 19.05
CA SER A 343 -9.17 -100.95 20.24
C SER A 343 -10.17 -102.03 20.56
N ASN A 344 -11.47 -101.73 20.56
CA ASN A 344 -12.56 -102.68 20.77
C ASN A 344 -12.60 -103.73 19.66
N LEU A 345 -12.38 -103.34 18.41
CA LEU A 345 -12.28 -104.25 17.27
C LEU A 345 -11.05 -105.16 17.42
N ASN A 346 -9.91 -104.62 17.86
CA ASN A 346 -8.71 -105.40 18.19
C ASN A 346 -8.92 -106.32 19.40
N GLU A 347 -9.66 -105.89 20.42
CA GLU A 347 -10.05 -106.69 21.59
C GLU A 347 -10.98 -107.83 21.14
N LEU A 348 -11.95 -107.54 20.28
CA LEU A 348 -12.90 -108.50 19.72
C LEU A 348 -12.18 -109.47 18.77
N TYR A 349 -11.18 -108.99 18.02
CA TYR A 349 -10.25 -109.83 17.26
C TYR A 349 -9.38 -110.68 18.17
N ARG A 350 -8.89 -110.17 19.30
CA ARG A 350 -8.10 -110.95 20.28
C ARG A 350 -8.95 -112.02 20.97
N VAL A 351 -10.19 -111.70 21.35
CA VAL A 351 -11.15 -112.63 21.94
C VAL A 351 -11.62 -113.66 20.89
N LYS A 352 -11.87 -113.26 19.64
CA LYS A 352 -12.12 -114.19 18.54
C LYS A 352 -10.91 -115.07 18.26
N LEU A 353 -9.70 -114.53 18.21
CA LEU A 353 -8.45 -115.29 18.06
C LEU A 353 -8.20 -116.22 19.25
N ALA A 354 -8.59 -115.86 20.48
CA ALA A 354 -8.47 -116.72 21.65
C ALA A 354 -9.49 -117.87 21.61
N LYS A 355 -10.75 -117.59 21.28
CA LYS A 355 -11.80 -118.61 21.05
C LYS A 355 -11.52 -119.49 19.84
N GLU A 356 -10.89 -118.93 18.81
CA GLU A 356 -10.48 -119.64 17.60
C GLU A 356 -9.19 -120.43 17.83
N LYS A 357 -8.25 -119.96 18.67
CA LYS A 357 -7.10 -120.73 19.17
C LYS A 357 -7.52 -121.88 20.07
N GLU A 358 -8.54 -121.73 20.92
CA GLU A 358 -9.13 -122.84 21.68
C GLU A 358 -9.85 -123.83 20.77
N ARG A 359 -10.64 -123.35 19.79
CA ARG A 359 -11.24 -124.22 18.77
C ARG A 359 -10.20 -124.92 17.89
N LEU A 360 -9.06 -124.29 17.62
CA LEU A 360 -7.95 -124.86 16.84
C LEU A 360 -7.11 -125.85 17.66
N LYS A 361 -7.00 -125.69 18.98
CA LYS A 361 -6.42 -126.72 19.87
C LYS A 361 -7.27 -128.01 19.91
N LEU A 362 -8.56 -127.93 19.59
CA LEU A 362 -9.46 -129.10 19.43
C LEU A 362 -9.61 -129.60 17.98
N LYS A 363 -9.05 -128.89 16.98
CA LYS A 363 -9.20 -129.20 15.55
C LYS A 363 -7.89 -129.25 14.77
N ASP A 364 -6.77 -129.51 15.45
CA ASP A 364 -5.59 -130.10 14.81
C ASP A 364 -5.67 -131.63 14.87
N SER A 365 -6.74 -132.18 14.28
CA SER A 365 -6.75 -133.55 13.77
C SER A 365 -7.18 -133.50 12.31
N ARG A 366 -6.19 -133.19 11.48
CA ARG A 366 -6.11 -133.50 10.03
C ARG A 366 -7.13 -132.80 9.13
N LEU A 367 -6.82 -131.60 8.62
CA LEU A 367 -7.09 -131.14 7.21
C LEU A 367 -6.95 -129.62 6.98
N LEU A 368 -5.89 -128.94 7.44
CA LEU A 368 -5.74 -127.49 7.14
C LEU A 368 -4.30 -127.01 6.96
N LYS A 369 -3.43 -127.86 6.39
CA LYS A 369 -2.07 -127.48 5.99
C LYS A 369 -1.99 -126.89 4.58
N ASN A 370 -3.00 -127.14 3.72
CA ASN A 370 -2.96 -126.72 2.31
C ASN A 370 -3.79 -125.48 1.96
N HIS A 371 -4.80 -125.09 2.76
CA HIS A 371 -5.62 -123.91 2.44
C HIS A 371 -5.13 -122.59 3.10
N ARG A 372 -4.20 -122.67 4.06
CA ARG A 372 -3.61 -121.50 4.74
C ARG A 372 -2.50 -120.79 3.95
N ARG A 373 -1.89 -121.44 2.95
CA ARG A 373 -0.87 -120.81 2.09
C ARG A 373 -1.49 -119.92 1.01
N GLU A 374 -2.61 -120.30 0.41
CA GLU A 374 -3.23 -119.50 -0.67
C GLU A 374 -3.94 -118.21 -0.18
N LEU A 375 -4.60 -118.23 0.98
CA LEU A 375 -5.32 -117.06 1.51
C LEU A 375 -4.39 -116.00 2.13
N SER A 376 -3.25 -116.42 2.69
CA SER A 376 -2.23 -115.53 3.25
C SER A 376 -1.50 -114.74 2.16
N GLU A 377 -1.18 -115.37 1.02
CA GLU A 377 -0.45 -114.71 -0.06
C GLU A 377 -1.32 -113.72 -0.84
N ASN A 378 -2.61 -114.02 -1.02
CA ASN A 378 -3.51 -113.16 -1.79
C ASN A 378 -3.95 -111.90 -1.01
N THR A 379 -4.12 -112.01 0.31
CA THR A 379 -4.44 -110.86 1.18
C THR A 379 -3.23 -109.94 1.38
N ASN A 380 -2.03 -110.51 1.56
CA ASN A 380 -0.80 -109.72 1.67
C ASN A 380 -0.41 -109.03 0.35
N ARG A 381 -0.70 -109.64 -0.82
CA ARG A 381 -0.53 -108.96 -2.13
C ARG A 381 -1.48 -107.78 -2.30
N LYS A 382 -2.76 -107.91 -1.91
CA LYS A 382 -3.73 -106.80 -1.99
C LYS A 382 -3.42 -105.65 -1.03
N ILE A 383 -2.99 -105.96 0.19
CA ILE A 383 -2.57 -104.93 1.16
C ILE A 383 -1.32 -104.21 0.65
N ALA A 384 -0.31 -104.95 0.14
CA ALA A 384 0.88 -104.35 -0.43
C ALA A 384 0.59 -103.49 -1.68
N GLU A 385 -0.38 -103.86 -2.51
CA GLU A 385 -0.83 -103.04 -3.64
C GLU A 385 -1.53 -101.74 -3.20
N ILE A 386 -2.37 -101.79 -2.17
CA ILE A 386 -3.05 -100.60 -1.64
C ILE A 386 -2.02 -99.64 -1.06
N HIS A 387 -1.07 -100.13 -0.26
CA HIS A 387 0.01 -99.29 0.28
C HIS A 387 0.90 -98.71 -0.82
N LYS A 388 1.24 -99.48 -1.86
CA LYS A 388 1.97 -98.95 -3.04
C LYS A 388 1.17 -97.86 -3.76
N LYS A 389 -0.14 -98.04 -3.95
CA LYS A 389 -1.00 -97.04 -4.60
C LYS A 389 -1.13 -95.77 -3.78
N GLU A 390 -1.25 -95.85 -2.46
CA GLU A 390 -1.30 -94.69 -1.57
C GLU A 390 0.04 -93.97 -1.47
N ASP A 391 1.16 -94.69 -1.41
CA ASP A 391 2.50 -94.09 -1.42
C ASP A 391 2.79 -93.38 -2.74
N ILE A 392 2.39 -93.97 -3.87
CA ILE A 392 2.49 -93.31 -5.17
C ILE A 392 1.63 -92.04 -5.14
N ARG A 393 0.38 -92.10 -4.68
CA ARG A 393 -0.53 -90.95 -4.64
C ARG A 393 0.01 -89.81 -3.76
N LEU A 394 0.53 -90.13 -2.58
CA LEU A 394 1.17 -89.17 -1.67
C LEU A 394 2.46 -88.59 -2.27
N LYS A 395 3.30 -89.42 -2.91
CA LYS A 395 4.50 -88.94 -3.63
C LYS A 395 4.13 -88.03 -4.80
N THR A 396 3.07 -88.33 -5.54
CA THR A 396 2.55 -87.46 -6.61
C THR A 396 2.05 -86.14 -6.03
N GLN A 397 1.32 -86.15 -4.91
CA GLN A 397 0.78 -84.95 -4.30
C GLN A 397 1.88 -84.05 -3.71
N ILE A 398 2.89 -84.64 -3.08
CA ILE A 398 4.09 -83.92 -2.60
C ILE A 398 4.90 -83.35 -3.78
N SER A 399 5.01 -84.09 -4.89
CA SER A 399 5.64 -83.62 -6.13
C SER A 399 4.92 -82.40 -6.73
N ILE A 400 3.58 -82.43 -6.76
CA ILE A 400 2.75 -81.32 -7.24
C ILE A 400 2.93 -80.09 -6.32
N LEU A 401 2.84 -80.26 -5.01
CA LEU A 401 3.01 -79.15 -4.06
C LEU A 401 4.42 -78.53 -4.14
N LYS A 402 5.46 -79.34 -4.30
CA LYS A 402 6.84 -78.85 -4.50
C LYS A 402 7.00 -78.10 -5.83
N LYS A 403 6.32 -78.52 -6.90
CA LYS A 403 6.29 -77.79 -8.17
C LYS A 403 5.57 -76.45 -8.04
N GLU A 404 4.40 -76.42 -7.39
CA GLU A 404 3.65 -75.17 -7.13
C GLU A 404 4.45 -74.18 -6.26
N GLU A 405 5.13 -74.68 -5.23
CA GLU A 405 5.98 -73.84 -4.37
C GLU A 405 7.17 -73.28 -5.15
N ALA A 406 7.80 -74.09 -6.01
CA ALA A 406 8.89 -73.66 -6.89
C ALA A 406 8.43 -72.62 -7.93
N GLU A 407 7.22 -72.76 -8.48
CA GLU A 407 6.62 -71.79 -9.39
C GLU A 407 6.32 -70.46 -8.69
N LYS A 408 5.72 -70.48 -7.49
CA LYS A 408 5.49 -69.27 -6.68
C LYS A 408 6.80 -68.57 -6.32
N LEU A 409 7.86 -69.33 -6.03
CA LEU A 409 9.21 -68.79 -5.80
C LEU A 409 9.81 -68.15 -7.08
N LYS A 410 9.58 -68.74 -8.26
CA LYS A 410 9.97 -68.13 -9.55
C LYS A 410 9.19 -66.85 -9.82
N GLU A 411 7.88 -66.81 -9.57
CA GLU A 411 7.05 -65.61 -9.71
C GLU A 411 7.47 -64.47 -8.77
N LEU A 412 7.81 -64.80 -7.51
CA LEU A 412 8.34 -63.84 -6.54
C LEU A 412 9.70 -63.29 -6.97
N LYS A 413 10.59 -64.14 -7.51
CA LYS A 413 11.88 -63.71 -8.07
C LYS A 413 11.69 -62.79 -9.27
N ASN A 414 10.80 -63.14 -10.20
CA ASN A 414 10.48 -62.32 -11.38
C ASN A 414 9.84 -60.98 -10.98
N SER A 415 8.95 -60.97 -9.99
CA SER A 415 8.31 -59.75 -9.47
C SER A 415 9.32 -58.82 -8.78
N SER A 416 10.23 -59.40 -7.98
CA SER A 416 11.35 -58.68 -7.35
C SER A 416 12.29 -58.07 -8.39
N GLU A 417 12.59 -58.81 -9.46
CA GLU A 417 13.46 -58.33 -10.53
C GLU A 417 12.79 -57.23 -11.37
N ASN A 418 11.50 -57.35 -11.65
CA ASN A 418 10.70 -56.30 -12.29
C ASN A 418 10.67 -55.01 -11.45
N LEU A 419 10.52 -55.12 -10.13
CA LEU A 419 10.63 -53.96 -9.23
C LEU A 419 12.02 -53.33 -9.24
N LYS A 420 13.09 -54.13 -9.32
CA LYS A 420 14.47 -53.63 -9.49
C LYS A 420 14.64 -52.91 -10.82
N ARG A 421 14.07 -53.42 -11.93
CA ARG A 421 14.08 -52.76 -13.25
C ARG A 421 13.32 -51.43 -13.21
N LEU A 422 12.14 -51.40 -12.59
CA LEU A 422 11.35 -50.18 -12.43
C LEU A 422 12.11 -49.10 -11.64
N ARG A 423 12.77 -49.49 -10.54
CA ARG A 423 13.61 -48.57 -9.75
C ARG A 423 14.80 -48.04 -10.55
N ARG A 424 15.43 -48.86 -11.40
CA ARG A 424 16.52 -48.40 -12.29
C ARG A 424 16.02 -47.42 -13.34
N ASN A 425 14.84 -47.65 -13.91
CA ASN A 425 14.25 -46.77 -14.92
C ASN A 425 13.83 -45.42 -14.30
N LEU A 426 13.21 -45.42 -13.12
CA LEU A 426 12.88 -44.20 -12.40
C LEU A 426 14.13 -43.36 -12.08
N LYS A 427 15.21 -44.00 -11.62
CA LYS A 427 16.49 -43.30 -11.40
C LYS A 427 17.08 -42.72 -12.68
N LYS A 428 16.97 -43.41 -13.82
CA LYS A 428 17.40 -42.90 -15.13
C LYS A 428 16.56 -41.70 -15.57
N GLU A 429 15.24 -41.76 -15.44
CA GLU A 429 14.34 -40.63 -15.77
C GLU A 429 14.59 -39.41 -14.88
N GLU A 430 14.82 -39.61 -13.58
CA GLU A 430 15.18 -38.54 -12.66
C GLU A 430 16.53 -37.91 -13.04
N ALA A 431 17.53 -38.72 -13.36
CA ALA A 431 18.83 -38.24 -13.82
C ALA A 431 18.72 -37.45 -15.15
N GLU A 432 17.89 -37.90 -16.10
CA GLU A 432 17.64 -37.17 -17.34
C GLU A 432 16.89 -35.85 -17.11
N LYS A 433 15.90 -35.83 -16.21
CA LYS A 433 15.20 -34.59 -15.83
C LYS A 433 16.17 -33.60 -15.19
N ILE A 434 17.05 -34.06 -14.30
CA ILE A 434 18.11 -33.24 -13.69
C ILE A 434 19.07 -32.72 -14.76
N LYS A 435 19.48 -33.55 -15.74
CA LYS A 435 20.35 -33.14 -16.86
C LYS A 435 19.68 -32.07 -17.74
N LYS A 436 18.40 -32.22 -18.08
CA LYS A 436 17.61 -31.23 -18.83
C LYS A 436 17.44 -29.90 -18.07
N LEU A 437 17.22 -29.96 -16.76
CA LEU A 437 17.13 -28.77 -15.91
C LEU A 437 18.47 -28.04 -15.81
N LYS A 438 19.59 -28.76 -15.66
CA LYS A 438 20.94 -28.17 -15.68
C LYS A 438 21.24 -27.46 -17.01
N GLY A 439 20.96 -28.11 -18.15
CA GLY A 439 21.15 -27.48 -19.46
C GLY A 439 20.24 -26.27 -19.71
N SER A 440 19.02 -26.28 -19.19
CA SER A 440 18.11 -25.12 -19.28
C SER A 440 18.59 -23.94 -18.43
N ASN A 441 19.12 -24.22 -17.24
CA ASN A 441 19.67 -23.20 -16.35
C ASN A 441 20.96 -22.59 -16.93
N GLU A 442 21.79 -23.40 -17.59
CA GLU A 442 23.01 -22.95 -18.25
C GLU A 442 22.72 -22.05 -19.46
N ARG A 443 21.69 -22.38 -20.26
CA ARG A 443 21.20 -21.49 -21.33
C ARG A 443 20.68 -20.16 -20.78
N LEU A 444 19.96 -20.19 -19.66
CA LEU A 444 19.49 -18.99 -18.97
C LEU A 444 20.65 -18.13 -18.47
N GLU A 445 21.65 -18.73 -17.83
CA GLU A 445 22.88 -18.04 -17.42
C GLU A 445 23.62 -17.43 -18.60
N LYS A 446 23.74 -18.13 -19.74
CA LYS A 446 24.36 -17.60 -20.97
C LYS A 446 23.58 -16.41 -21.53
N THR A 447 22.25 -16.48 -21.57
CA THR A 447 21.42 -15.32 -21.98
C THR A 447 21.54 -14.14 -21.01
N ARG A 448 21.70 -14.41 -19.71
CA ARG A 448 21.86 -13.38 -18.69
C ARG A 448 23.21 -12.68 -18.81
N ARG A 449 24.30 -13.41 -19.06
CA ARG A 449 25.63 -12.84 -19.35
C ARG A 449 25.60 -11.97 -20.61
N ASN A 450 25.00 -12.46 -21.70
CA ASN A 450 24.86 -11.68 -22.93
C ASN A 450 24.04 -10.40 -22.72
N PHE A 451 23.03 -10.43 -21.84
CA PHE A 451 22.22 -9.27 -21.53
C PHE A 451 22.99 -8.23 -20.69
N VAL A 452 23.77 -8.68 -19.70
CA VAL A 452 24.65 -7.83 -18.88
C VAL A 452 25.71 -7.17 -19.75
N GLU A 453 26.38 -7.94 -20.61
CA GLU A 453 27.42 -7.42 -21.52
C GLU A 453 26.85 -6.38 -22.50
N LYS A 454 25.63 -6.61 -23.02
CA LYS A 454 24.91 -5.63 -23.86
C LYS A 454 24.55 -4.35 -23.09
N TYR A 455 24.24 -4.47 -21.80
CA TYR A 455 23.93 -3.32 -20.95
C TYR A 455 25.17 -2.50 -20.60
N GLU A 456 26.29 -3.18 -20.33
CA GLU A 456 27.59 -2.55 -20.07
C GLU A 456 28.13 -1.83 -21.31
N LYS A 457 27.99 -2.41 -22.50
CA LYS A 457 28.30 -1.75 -23.79
C LYS A 457 27.45 -0.48 -24.01
N LYS A 458 26.17 -0.48 -23.60
CA LYS A 458 25.33 0.74 -23.65
C LYS A 458 25.74 1.79 -22.62
N LEU A 459 26.15 1.37 -21.43
CA LEU A 459 26.66 2.26 -20.38
C LEU A 459 27.98 2.91 -20.80
N SER A 460 28.89 2.18 -21.45
CA SER A 460 30.13 2.75 -21.96
C SER A 460 29.90 3.73 -23.11
N GLN A 461 28.94 3.47 -24.00
CA GLN A 461 28.51 4.43 -25.04
C GLN A 461 27.91 5.71 -24.45
N LEU A 462 27.08 5.58 -23.39
CA LEU A 462 26.51 6.74 -22.70
C LEU A 462 27.56 7.58 -21.98
N LYS A 463 28.59 6.96 -21.40
CA LYS A 463 29.73 7.69 -20.82
C LYS A 463 30.49 8.49 -21.88
N LYS A 464 30.81 7.87 -23.04
CA LYS A 464 31.45 8.57 -24.16
C LYS A 464 30.65 9.78 -24.65
N LEU A 465 29.33 9.62 -24.80
CA LEU A 465 28.42 10.71 -25.18
C LEU A 465 28.40 11.83 -24.13
N ASN A 466 28.45 11.48 -22.84
CA ASN A 466 28.43 12.46 -21.77
C ASN A 466 29.73 13.27 -21.72
N ASP A 467 30.88 12.60 -21.85
CA ASP A 467 32.20 13.23 -21.92
C ASP A 467 32.31 14.15 -23.14
N GLU A 468 31.69 13.77 -24.26
CA GLU A 468 31.64 14.58 -25.48
C GLU A 468 30.73 15.81 -25.34
N THR A 469 29.59 15.68 -24.66
CA THR A 469 28.76 16.86 -24.30
C THR A 469 29.48 17.80 -23.35
N ASP A 470 30.30 17.30 -22.42
CA ASP A 470 31.04 18.16 -21.50
C ASP A 470 32.20 18.88 -22.20
N ARG A 471 32.86 18.23 -23.17
CA ARG A 471 33.81 18.88 -24.10
C ARG A 471 33.12 19.96 -24.94
N GLN A 472 31.93 19.69 -25.48
CA GLN A 472 31.16 20.67 -26.24
C GLN A 472 30.73 21.87 -25.38
N LYS A 473 30.34 21.66 -24.12
CA LYS A 473 30.04 22.75 -23.18
C LYS A 473 31.26 23.60 -22.87
N SER A 474 32.43 22.98 -22.68
CA SER A 474 33.69 23.71 -22.48
C SER A 474 34.00 24.61 -23.67
N ASN A 475 33.95 24.07 -24.89
CA ASN A 475 34.17 24.83 -26.12
C ASN A 475 33.14 25.95 -26.32
N LEU A 476 31.88 25.72 -25.95
CA LEU A 476 30.83 26.75 -26.02
C LEU A 476 31.08 27.90 -25.02
N ASN A 477 31.59 27.58 -23.83
CA ASN A 477 31.89 28.56 -22.79
C ASN A 477 33.08 29.45 -23.17
N ASP A 478 34.10 28.88 -23.82
CA ASP A 478 35.25 29.64 -24.31
C ASP A 478 34.88 30.53 -25.51
N LEU A 479 33.97 30.06 -26.38
CA LEU A 479 33.35 30.88 -27.43
C LEU A 479 32.54 32.05 -26.86
N TYR A 480 31.82 31.81 -25.76
CA TYR A 480 31.05 32.86 -25.07
C TYR A 480 31.96 33.90 -24.42
N LYS A 481 33.06 33.49 -23.78
CA LYS A 481 34.05 34.41 -23.20
C LYS A 481 34.71 35.27 -24.28
N LYS A 482 35.08 34.69 -25.43
CA LYS A 482 35.64 35.44 -26.57
C LYS A 482 34.64 36.42 -27.20
N LYS A 483 33.35 36.06 -27.28
CA LYS A 483 32.30 36.99 -27.75
C LYS A 483 32.05 38.13 -26.77
N LEU A 484 32.05 37.86 -25.46
CA LEU A 484 31.84 38.89 -24.43
C LEU A 484 32.96 39.92 -24.40
N ALA A 485 34.21 39.51 -24.65
CA ALA A 485 35.36 40.41 -24.74
C ALA A 485 35.25 41.35 -25.95
N LYS A 486 34.90 40.81 -27.14
CA LYS A 486 34.68 41.61 -28.36
C LYS A 486 33.47 42.55 -28.26
N GLU A 487 32.44 42.19 -27.51
CA GLU A 487 31.25 43.01 -27.31
C GLU A 487 31.49 44.17 -26.33
N LYS A 488 32.33 43.95 -25.29
CA LYS A 488 32.77 45.01 -24.37
C LYS A 488 33.62 46.09 -25.05
N GLU A 489 34.47 45.73 -26.01
CA GLU A 489 35.21 46.73 -26.82
C GLU A 489 34.30 47.51 -27.77
N ARG A 490 33.33 46.83 -28.39
CA ARG A 490 32.34 47.49 -29.27
C ARG A 490 31.42 48.47 -28.53
N LEU A 491 31.15 48.25 -27.24
CA LEU A 491 30.36 49.15 -26.40
C LEU A 491 31.13 50.42 -26.02
N LYS A 492 32.43 50.31 -25.71
CA LYS A 492 33.29 51.49 -25.45
C LYS A 492 33.39 52.43 -26.65
N LEU A 493 33.36 51.90 -27.89
CA LEU A 493 33.36 52.70 -29.11
C LEU A 493 31.99 53.30 -29.47
N LYS A 494 30.89 52.69 -28.99
CA LYS A 494 29.50 53.13 -29.28
C LYS A 494 29.00 54.23 -28.36
N ASP A 495 29.42 54.26 -27.11
CA ASP A 495 28.98 55.28 -26.14
C ASP A 495 29.55 56.67 -26.46
N SER A 496 30.72 56.74 -27.11
CA SER A 496 31.32 57.98 -27.65
C SER A 496 30.52 58.59 -28.82
N LYS A 497 29.90 57.76 -29.68
CA LYS A 497 29.08 58.21 -30.81
C LYS A 497 27.61 58.50 -30.42
N LEU A 498 27.07 57.80 -29.42
CA LEU A 498 25.66 57.92 -29.01
C LEU A 498 25.31 59.24 -28.31
N LEU A 499 26.28 59.90 -27.66
CA LEU A 499 26.08 61.20 -27.01
C LEU A 499 25.91 62.36 -28.02
N LYS A 500 26.46 62.26 -29.23
CA LYS A 500 26.29 63.26 -30.30
C LYS A 500 24.96 63.11 -31.06
N ASP A 501 24.44 61.90 -31.19
CA ASP A 501 23.18 61.64 -31.92
C ASP A 501 21.91 61.82 -31.08
N HIS A 502 22.02 61.73 -29.75
CA HIS A 502 20.85 61.85 -28.87
C HIS A 502 20.27 63.28 -28.83
N ARG A 503 21.09 64.30 -29.14
CA ARG A 503 20.69 65.72 -29.23
C ARG A 503 19.87 66.02 -30.48
N LYS A 504 20.04 65.26 -31.57
CA LYS A 504 19.26 65.42 -32.83
C LYS A 504 17.95 64.63 -32.85
N LYS A 505 17.83 63.53 -32.08
CA LYS A 505 16.63 62.67 -32.07
C LYS A 505 15.47 63.18 -31.21
N LEU A 506 15.72 64.09 -30.27
CA LEU A 506 14.68 64.69 -29.42
C LEU A 506 13.69 65.57 -30.22
N ASN A 507 14.16 66.22 -31.30
CA ASN A 507 13.29 67.05 -32.17
C ASN A 507 12.41 66.22 -33.13
N VAL A 508 12.72 64.93 -33.35
CA VAL A 508 11.92 64.04 -34.22
C VAL A 508 10.84 63.28 -33.42
N ALA A 509 10.99 63.16 -32.10
CA ALA A 509 10.05 62.44 -31.23
C ALA A 509 8.68 63.13 -31.11
N ALA A 510 8.61 64.46 -31.29
CA ALA A 510 7.35 65.21 -31.28
C ALA A 510 6.43 64.82 -32.46
N SER A 511 7.00 64.50 -33.62
CA SER A 511 6.22 64.14 -34.83
C SER A 511 5.74 62.67 -34.84
N LYS A 512 6.35 61.79 -34.03
CA LYS A 512 5.94 60.37 -33.90
C LYS A 512 4.71 60.15 -33.01
N ARG A 513 4.45 61.04 -32.04
CA ARG A 513 3.28 60.94 -31.14
C ARG A 513 1.94 61.05 -31.89
N LEU A 514 1.92 61.71 -33.05
CA LEU A 514 0.74 61.82 -33.92
C LEU A 514 0.41 60.51 -34.66
N LYS A 515 1.42 59.68 -34.99
CA LYS A 515 1.24 58.35 -35.63
C LYS A 515 0.89 57.24 -34.62
N GLU A 516 1.17 57.47 -33.34
CA GLU A 516 0.95 56.50 -32.26
C GLU A 516 -0.52 56.42 -31.83
N LYS A 517 -1.29 57.53 -31.90
CA LYS A 517 -2.74 57.53 -31.69
C LYS A 517 -3.51 56.70 -32.72
N LYS A 518 -3.10 56.71 -34.00
CA LYS A 518 -3.71 55.86 -35.05
C LYS A 518 -3.36 54.36 -34.90
N LYS A 519 -2.24 54.03 -34.25
CA LYS A 519 -1.80 52.64 -34.01
C LYS A 519 -2.46 52.01 -32.78
N ILE A 520 -2.82 52.80 -31.78
CA ILE A 520 -3.54 52.32 -30.58
C ILE A 520 -4.96 51.86 -30.93
N ASN A 521 -5.61 52.50 -31.91
CA ASN A 521 -6.95 52.08 -32.34
C ASN A 521 -6.93 50.78 -33.17
N SER A 522 -5.93 50.58 -34.03
CA SER A 522 -5.77 49.30 -34.75
C SER A 522 -5.36 48.15 -33.83
N GLN A 523 -4.63 48.41 -32.74
CA GLN A 523 -4.28 47.40 -31.73
C GLN A 523 -5.44 46.98 -30.83
N LYS A 524 -6.42 47.85 -30.59
CA LYS A 524 -7.65 47.48 -29.87
C LYS A 524 -8.51 46.53 -30.71
N ILE A 525 -8.68 46.81 -32.00
CA ILE A 525 -9.40 45.93 -32.94
C ILE A 525 -8.66 44.58 -33.09
N LYS A 526 -7.32 44.59 -33.14
CA LYS A 526 -6.52 43.36 -33.22
C LYS A 526 -6.62 42.49 -31.96
N LYS A 527 -6.70 43.10 -30.76
CA LYS A 527 -6.93 42.37 -29.50
C LYS A 527 -8.30 41.70 -29.43
N ILE A 528 -9.34 42.36 -29.94
CA ILE A 528 -10.69 41.79 -29.99
C ILE A 528 -10.69 40.56 -30.91
N ILE A 529 -10.08 40.67 -32.10
CA ILE A 529 -9.93 39.54 -33.04
C ILE A 529 -9.05 38.42 -32.45
N ASP A 530 -7.99 38.74 -31.71
CA ASP A 530 -7.11 37.74 -31.10
C ASP A 530 -7.76 37.03 -29.90
N ASP A 531 -8.65 37.71 -29.17
CA ASP A 531 -9.40 37.13 -28.06
C ASP A 531 -10.58 36.29 -28.58
N GLU A 532 -11.25 36.69 -29.66
CA GLU A 532 -12.18 35.82 -30.40
C GLU A 532 -11.47 34.58 -30.96
N LYS A 533 -10.28 34.73 -31.56
CA LYS A 533 -9.47 33.58 -32.00
C LYS A 533 -9.06 32.66 -30.85
N LYS A 534 -8.80 33.19 -29.65
CA LYS A 534 -8.55 32.36 -28.45
C LYS A 534 -9.81 31.67 -27.96
N ILE A 535 -10.96 32.31 -28.01
CA ILE A 535 -12.25 31.69 -27.64
C ILE A 535 -12.57 30.57 -28.62
N VAL A 536 -12.45 30.81 -29.93
CA VAL A 536 -12.61 29.80 -30.98
C VAL A 536 -11.57 28.68 -30.83
N ALA A 537 -10.31 28.99 -30.52
CA ALA A 537 -9.28 27.96 -30.29
C ALA A 537 -9.52 27.13 -29.01
N ASN A 538 -10.10 27.74 -27.96
CA ASN A 538 -10.46 27.04 -26.73
C ASN A 538 -11.73 26.19 -26.93
N LEU A 539 -12.69 26.66 -27.74
CA LEU A 539 -13.83 25.86 -28.19
C LEU A 539 -13.35 24.68 -29.04
N LYS A 540 -12.42 24.90 -29.97
CA LYS A 540 -11.80 23.84 -30.79
C LYS A 540 -11.07 22.81 -29.94
N LYS A 541 -10.31 23.23 -28.92
CA LYS A 541 -9.63 22.33 -27.96
C LYS A 541 -10.63 21.56 -27.08
N SER A 542 -11.72 22.21 -26.67
CA SER A 542 -12.78 21.55 -25.91
C SER A 542 -13.51 20.52 -26.78
N GLN A 543 -13.76 20.84 -28.04
CA GLN A 543 -14.38 19.97 -29.04
C GLN A 543 -13.45 18.80 -29.41
N GLU A 544 -12.15 19.03 -29.60
CA GLU A 544 -11.13 17.98 -29.77
C GLU A 544 -11.05 17.06 -28.54
N LYS A 545 -11.22 17.61 -27.33
CA LYS A 545 -11.23 16.82 -26.10
C LYS A 545 -12.51 15.99 -25.98
N LEU A 546 -13.64 16.53 -26.44
CA LEU A 546 -14.92 15.84 -26.52
C LEU A 546 -14.88 14.74 -27.61
N ASP A 547 -14.24 15.00 -28.74
CA ASP A 547 -14.00 14.03 -29.80
C ASP A 547 -12.99 12.96 -29.38
N LEU A 548 -11.99 13.30 -28.55
CA LEU A 548 -11.09 12.32 -27.94
C LEU A 548 -11.83 11.42 -26.94
N LEU A 549 -12.78 11.98 -26.18
CA LEU A 549 -13.63 11.22 -25.29
C LEU A 549 -14.61 10.34 -26.08
N ARG A 550 -15.21 10.85 -27.16
CA ARG A 550 -16.04 10.07 -28.09
C ARG A 550 -15.23 8.96 -28.74
N LYS A 551 -13.99 9.23 -29.20
CA LYS A 551 -13.08 8.20 -29.73
C LYS A 551 -12.74 7.15 -28.69
N LYS A 552 -12.44 7.53 -27.44
CA LYS A 552 -12.18 6.56 -26.35
C LYS A 552 -13.42 5.74 -25.98
N LEU A 553 -14.60 6.35 -26.05
CA LEU A 553 -15.86 5.69 -25.77
C LEU A 553 -16.20 4.70 -26.89
N ILE A 554 -16.04 5.11 -28.15
CA ILE A 554 -16.14 4.26 -29.36
C ILE A 554 -15.09 3.13 -29.30
N GLU A 555 -13.86 3.41 -28.87
CA GLU A 555 -12.81 2.40 -28.75
C GLU A 555 -13.10 1.40 -27.62
N ASN A 556 -13.69 1.85 -26.50
CA ASN A 556 -14.14 0.95 -25.43
C ASN A 556 -15.37 0.14 -25.82
N THR A 557 -16.33 0.72 -26.54
CA THR A 557 -17.49 -0.01 -27.06
C THR A 557 -17.04 -1.00 -28.13
N ASN A 558 -16.11 -0.64 -29.01
CA ASN A 558 -15.55 -1.54 -30.01
C ASN A 558 -14.70 -2.65 -29.37
N LYS A 559 -13.97 -2.38 -28.28
CA LYS A 559 -13.30 -3.42 -27.48
C LYS A 559 -14.30 -4.38 -26.84
N LYS A 560 -15.40 -3.87 -26.28
CA LYS A 560 -16.48 -4.71 -25.75
C LYS A 560 -17.19 -5.51 -26.84
N ILE A 561 -17.47 -4.91 -28.01
CA ILE A 561 -18.04 -5.61 -29.17
C ILE A 561 -17.06 -6.68 -29.67
N ALA A 562 -15.75 -6.40 -29.68
CA ALA A 562 -14.73 -7.37 -30.03
C ALA A 562 -14.59 -8.51 -28.99
N GLU A 563 -14.77 -8.23 -27.70
CA GLU A 563 -14.83 -9.25 -26.64
C GLU A 563 -16.09 -10.10 -26.75
N ILE A 564 -17.25 -9.50 -27.00
CA ILE A 564 -18.51 -10.21 -27.25
C ILE A 564 -18.41 -11.05 -28.52
N ASN A 565 -17.79 -10.54 -29.59
CA ASN A 565 -17.57 -11.29 -30.82
C ASN A 565 -16.51 -12.39 -30.63
N LYS A 566 -15.50 -12.19 -29.79
CA LYS A 566 -14.58 -13.26 -29.36
C LYS A 566 -15.32 -14.34 -28.58
N GLU A 567 -16.23 -13.96 -27.69
CA GLU A 567 -17.03 -14.90 -26.90
C GLU A 567 -18.06 -15.64 -27.75
N LYS A 568 -18.71 -14.96 -28.70
CA LYS A 568 -19.58 -15.59 -29.71
C LYS A 568 -18.78 -16.52 -30.61
N ASN A 569 -17.59 -16.12 -31.07
CA ASN A 569 -16.73 -16.98 -31.90
C ASN A 569 -16.14 -18.15 -31.11
N THR A 570 -15.86 -18.03 -29.81
CA THR A 570 -15.43 -19.19 -28.99
C THR A 570 -16.60 -20.13 -28.73
N LYS A 571 -17.82 -19.61 -28.55
CA LYS A 571 -19.05 -20.43 -28.47
C LYS A 571 -19.34 -21.13 -29.80
N LEU A 572 -19.26 -20.42 -30.93
CA LEU A 572 -19.41 -21.00 -32.28
C LEU A 572 -18.31 -22.04 -32.57
N LYS A 573 -17.07 -21.76 -32.17
CA LYS A 573 -15.95 -22.70 -32.30
C LYS A 573 -16.14 -23.93 -31.43
N ASN A 574 -16.71 -23.79 -30.23
CA ASN A 574 -17.08 -24.91 -29.38
C ASN A 574 -18.24 -25.72 -29.98
N GLN A 575 -19.20 -25.07 -30.62
CA GLN A 575 -20.32 -25.72 -31.30
C GLN A 575 -19.85 -26.47 -32.57
N VAL A 576 -18.95 -25.86 -33.36
CA VAL A 576 -18.27 -26.52 -34.49
C VAL A 576 -17.38 -27.67 -34.00
N ASN A 577 -16.75 -27.55 -32.83
CA ASN A 577 -15.98 -28.65 -32.22
C ASN A 577 -16.88 -29.79 -31.74
N ILE A 578 -18.11 -29.51 -31.30
CA ILE A 578 -19.12 -30.51 -30.96
C ILE A 578 -19.62 -31.22 -32.22
N LEU A 579 -19.93 -30.49 -33.29
CA LEU A 579 -20.32 -31.07 -34.59
C LEU A 579 -19.18 -31.89 -35.23
N ASN A 580 -17.92 -31.44 -35.06
CA ASN A 580 -16.74 -32.21 -35.49
C ASN A 580 -16.48 -33.43 -34.59
N LYS A 581 -16.90 -33.39 -33.32
CA LYS A 581 -16.87 -34.55 -32.42
C LYS A 581 -17.94 -35.56 -32.84
N GLU A 582 -19.14 -35.13 -33.17
CA GLU A 582 -20.19 -35.99 -33.74
C GLU A 582 -19.80 -36.59 -35.10
N ARG A 583 -19.15 -35.80 -35.97
CA ARG A 583 -18.56 -36.30 -37.22
C ARG A 583 -17.45 -37.35 -36.98
N ARG A 584 -16.63 -37.17 -35.92
CA ARG A 584 -15.65 -38.18 -35.49
C ARG A 584 -16.30 -39.42 -34.89
N ASP A 585 -17.39 -39.26 -34.17
CA ASP A 585 -18.10 -40.37 -33.55
C ASP A 585 -18.80 -41.24 -34.61
N LYS A 586 -19.35 -40.62 -35.68
CA LYS A 586 -19.82 -41.32 -36.89
C LYS A 586 -18.68 -42.00 -37.69
N LEU A 587 -17.51 -41.36 -37.79
CA LEU A 587 -16.29 -41.99 -38.37
C LEU A 587 -15.75 -43.15 -37.50
N ASN A 588 -15.90 -43.07 -36.17
CA ASN A 588 -15.57 -44.14 -35.24
C ASN A 588 -16.55 -45.32 -35.34
N GLU A 589 -17.79 -45.06 -35.75
CA GLU A 589 -18.77 -46.10 -36.10
C GLU A 589 -18.37 -46.85 -37.37
N ILE A 590 -17.93 -46.13 -38.41
CA ILE A 590 -17.30 -46.70 -39.62
C ILE A 590 -16.02 -47.50 -39.26
N SER A 591 -15.27 -47.07 -38.24
CA SER A 591 -14.12 -47.82 -37.69
C SER A 591 -14.51 -49.09 -36.91
N LYS A 592 -15.66 -49.10 -36.24
CA LYS A 592 -16.22 -50.30 -35.58
C LYS A 592 -16.64 -51.35 -36.61
N ILE A 593 -17.21 -50.93 -37.74
CA ILE A 593 -17.53 -51.82 -38.89
C ILE A 593 -16.24 -52.41 -39.49
N LYS A 594 -15.15 -51.60 -39.58
CA LYS A 594 -13.82 -52.06 -40.00
C LYS A 594 -13.14 -53.03 -39.02
N LYS A 595 -13.41 -52.92 -37.70
CA LYS A 595 -12.91 -53.84 -36.66
C LYS A 595 -13.69 -55.16 -36.60
N ALA A 596 -14.96 -55.17 -36.98
CA ALA A 596 -15.72 -56.40 -37.16
C ALA A 596 -15.16 -57.28 -38.30
N LEU A 597 -14.63 -56.66 -39.37
CA LEU A 597 -13.89 -57.34 -40.45
C LEU A 597 -12.56 -57.95 -40.00
N ILE A 598 -11.90 -57.39 -38.97
CA ILE A 598 -10.63 -57.90 -38.42
C ILE A 598 -10.86 -59.03 -37.41
N LYS A 599 -11.98 -59.01 -36.68
CA LYS A 599 -12.42 -60.09 -35.76
C LYS A 599 -12.62 -61.44 -36.46
N ARG A 600 -12.80 -61.45 -37.78
CA ARG A 600 -12.95 -62.66 -38.61
C ARG A 600 -11.63 -63.27 -39.08
N LYS A 601 -10.51 -62.57 -38.87
CA LYS A 601 -9.16 -63.10 -39.03
C LYS A 601 -8.69 -63.44 -37.62
N LYS A 602 -9.19 -64.57 -37.12
CA LYS A 602 -8.34 -65.74 -36.99
C LYS A 602 -7.25 -65.48 -35.96
N ASP A 603 -7.45 -65.88 -34.72
CA ASP A 603 -7.49 -67.31 -34.35
C ASP A 603 -6.22 -68.06 -34.78
N LEU A 604 -5.08 -67.36 -34.91
CA LEU A 604 -3.76 -67.97 -35.00
C LEU A 604 -2.84 -67.30 -33.98
N ASP A 605 -2.92 -67.81 -32.75
CA ASP A 605 -1.78 -68.29 -31.96
C ASP A 605 -0.69 -67.29 -31.48
N GLU A 606 -0.36 -67.41 -30.18
CA GLU A 606 0.96 -67.12 -29.56
C GLU A 606 1.33 -65.73 -28.95
N SER A 607 0.40 -64.86 -28.50
CA SER A 607 0.84 -63.60 -27.82
C SER A 607 0.12 -63.21 -26.53
N ASN A 608 -0.09 -64.18 -25.62
CA ASN A 608 -0.87 -63.96 -24.40
C ASN A 608 -0.13 -63.31 -23.20
N VAL A 609 1.17 -63.05 -23.28
CA VAL A 609 1.95 -62.60 -22.09
C VAL A 609 2.18 -61.08 -22.03
N LYS A 610 2.09 -60.34 -23.15
CA LYS A 610 2.31 -58.87 -23.16
C LYS A 610 1.05 -58.03 -22.89
N TRP A 611 -0.15 -58.62 -22.94
CA TRP A 611 -1.42 -57.87 -22.89
C TRP A 611 -1.87 -57.51 -21.46
N LEU A 612 -1.69 -58.42 -20.48
CA LEU A 612 -2.17 -58.21 -19.10
C LEU A 612 -1.48 -57.02 -18.39
N SER A 613 -0.20 -56.79 -18.65
CA SER A 613 0.54 -55.65 -18.07
C SER A 613 0.11 -54.29 -18.66
N SER A 614 -0.48 -54.25 -19.86
CA SER A 614 -0.96 -53.01 -20.48
C SER A 614 -2.37 -52.63 -20.01
N VAL A 615 -3.19 -53.64 -19.68
CA VAL A 615 -4.57 -53.46 -19.20
C VAL A 615 -4.60 -52.97 -17.76
N GLU A 616 -3.78 -53.52 -16.85
CA GLU A 616 -3.67 -53.00 -15.47
C GLU A 616 -3.17 -51.54 -15.41
N ALA A 617 -2.21 -51.18 -16.27
CA ALA A 617 -1.70 -49.81 -16.34
C ALA A 617 -2.76 -48.82 -16.85
N LYS A 618 -3.62 -49.25 -17.79
CA LYS A 618 -4.74 -48.44 -18.29
C LYS A 618 -5.86 -48.31 -17.27
N MET A 619 -6.20 -49.37 -16.53
CA MET A 619 -7.21 -49.29 -15.47
C MET A 619 -6.77 -48.37 -14.33
N ARG A 620 -5.50 -48.45 -13.87
CA ARG A 620 -4.99 -47.52 -12.84
C ARG A 620 -4.91 -46.07 -13.33
N ALA A 621 -4.60 -45.85 -14.62
CA ALA A 621 -4.60 -44.51 -15.21
C ALA A 621 -6.03 -43.95 -15.32
N GLU A 622 -7.02 -44.78 -15.63
CA GLU A 622 -8.41 -44.38 -15.77
C GLU A 622 -9.10 -44.16 -14.41
N GLU A 623 -8.79 -44.97 -13.40
CA GLU A 623 -9.17 -44.73 -12.00
C GLU A 623 -8.51 -43.47 -11.43
N GLY A 624 -7.22 -43.27 -11.73
CA GLY A 624 -6.51 -42.04 -11.38
C GLY A 624 -7.14 -40.80 -12.02
N LYS A 625 -7.56 -40.90 -13.28
CA LYS A 625 -8.24 -39.81 -13.99
C LYS A 625 -9.63 -39.52 -13.41
N LYS A 626 -10.42 -40.56 -13.09
CA LYS A 626 -11.71 -40.40 -12.39
C LYS A 626 -11.55 -39.77 -11.00
N LEU A 627 -10.47 -40.10 -10.29
CA LEU A 627 -10.17 -39.50 -8.99
C LEU A 627 -9.77 -38.02 -9.12
N ILE A 628 -8.93 -37.69 -10.11
CA ILE A 628 -8.54 -36.31 -10.41
C ILE A 628 -9.76 -35.48 -10.82
N ASP A 629 -10.59 -35.99 -11.74
CA ASP A 629 -11.82 -35.31 -12.17
C ASP A 629 -12.80 -35.14 -11.00
N SER A 630 -12.87 -36.09 -10.07
CA SER A 630 -13.66 -35.96 -8.84
C SER A 630 -13.10 -34.93 -7.86
N ILE A 631 -11.77 -34.80 -7.76
CA ILE A 631 -11.10 -33.79 -6.92
C ILE A 631 -11.31 -32.41 -7.52
N ASP A 632 -11.16 -32.26 -8.84
CA ASP A 632 -11.34 -31.00 -9.54
C ASP A 632 -12.80 -30.54 -9.51
N LYS A 633 -13.76 -31.47 -9.62
CA LYS A 633 -15.18 -31.15 -9.46
C LYS A 633 -15.52 -30.71 -8.04
N LYS A 634 -14.93 -31.34 -7.01
CA LYS A 634 -15.08 -30.92 -5.61
C LYS A 634 -14.39 -29.60 -5.31
N SER A 635 -13.22 -29.35 -5.89
CA SER A 635 -12.48 -28.09 -5.70
C SER A 635 -13.24 -26.93 -6.34
N PHE A 636 -13.85 -27.15 -7.51
CA PHE A 636 -14.73 -26.18 -8.16
C PHE A 636 -15.97 -25.87 -7.32
N GLN A 637 -16.67 -26.90 -6.83
CA GLN A 637 -17.84 -26.74 -5.94
C GLN A 637 -17.50 -25.98 -4.65
N LEU A 638 -16.38 -26.32 -4.00
CA LEU A 638 -15.90 -25.59 -2.82
C LEU A 638 -15.57 -24.13 -3.13
N THR A 639 -15.06 -23.85 -4.33
CA THR A 639 -14.74 -22.50 -4.78
C THR A 639 -16.01 -21.69 -5.04
N GLU A 640 -17.03 -22.29 -5.67
CA GLU A 640 -18.35 -21.66 -5.84
C GLU A 640 -19.05 -21.40 -4.50
N GLU A 641 -19.05 -22.37 -3.59
CA GLU A 641 -19.61 -22.19 -2.24
C GLU A 641 -18.89 -21.09 -1.46
N PHE A 642 -17.56 -21.05 -1.54
CA PHE A 642 -16.75 -20.01 -0.89
C PHE A 642 -17.05 -18.63 -1.48
N ASN A 643 -17.12 -18.51 -2.81
CA ASN A 643 -17.45 -17.25 -3.48
C ASN A 643 -18.89 -16.81 -3.19
N GLY A 644 -19.84 -17.75 -3.10
CA GLY A 644 -21.22 -17.48 -2.70
C GLY A 644 -21.30 -16.93 -1.26
N LYS A 645 -20.60 -17.57 -0.32
CA LYS A 645 -20.50 -17.10 1.07
C LYS A 645 -19.85 -15.72 1.16
N LEU A 646 -18.77 -15.50 0.41
CA LEU A 646 -18.07 -14.22 0.37
C LEU A 646 -18.97 -13.11 -0.19
N LYS A 647 -19.74 -13.40 -1.24
CA LYS A 647 -20.69 -12.45 -1.83
C LYS A 647 -21.78 -12.06 -0.83
N ASN A 648 -22.38 -13.06 -0.16
CA ASN A 648 -23.40 -12.83 0.86
C ASN A 648 -22.85 -12.03 2.06
N GLU A 649 -21.61 -12.26 2.45
CA GLU A 649 -20.94 -11.51 3.53
C GLU A 649 -20.59 -10.07 3.13
N ILE A 650 -20.18 -9.85 1.88
CA ILE A 650 -20.00 -8.49 1.35
C ILE A 650 -21.34 -7.75 1.35
N GLU A 651 -22.43 -8.43 1.00
CA GLU A 651 -23.77 -7.84 0.92
C GLU A 651 -24.35 -7.55 2.32
N SER A 652 -24.13 -8.41 3.31
CA SER A 652 -24.51 -8.13 4.70
C SER A 652 -23.73 -6.95 5.29
N LEU A 653 -22.43 -6.83 5.00
CA LEU A 653 -21.60 -5.70 5.42
C LEU A 653 -22.02 -4.38 4.76
N ARG A 654 -22.52 -4.43 3.52
CA ARG A 654 -23.10 -3.25 2.85
C ARG A 654 -24.37 -2.80 3.57
N LYS A 655 -25.32 -3.72 3.82
CA LYS A 655 -26.56 -3.41 4.54
C LYS A 655 -26.29 -2.80 5.92
N HIS A 656 -25.39 -3.39 6.70
CA HIS A 656 -25.02 -2.86 8.02
C HIS A 656 -24.42 -1.45 7.94
N LYS A 657 -23.62 -1.14 6.91
CA LYS A 657 -23.07 0.21 6.73
C LYS A 657 -24.13 1.22 6.32
N ASP A 658 -25.05 0.82 5.46
CA ASP A 658 -26.15 1.67 5.04
C ASP A 658 -27.08 1.98 6.23
N GLU A 659 -27.31 1.01 7.12
CA GLU A 659 -28.00 1.18 8.40
C GLU A 659 -27.27 2.13 9.37
N GLU A 660 -25.94 2.00 9.53
CA GLU A 660 -25.14 2.95 10.33
C GLU A 660 -25.22 4.38 9.78
N ILE A 661 -25.15 4.53 8.46
CA ILE A 661 -25.27 5.84 7.80
C ILE A 661 -26.65 6.43 8.06
N LEU A 662 -27.71 5.61 7.95
CA LEU A 662 -29.08 6.02 8.21
C LEU A 662 -29.28 6.46 9.68
N MET A 663 -28.71 5.72 10.63
CA MET A 663 -28.75 6.05 12.06
C MET A 663 -28.04 7.38 12.34
N HIS A 664 -26.86 7.61 11.76
CA HIS A 664 -26.13 8.87 11.93
C HIS A 664 -26.86 10.05 11.31
N LYS A 665 -27.51 9.86 10.15
CA LYS A 665 -28.34 10.88 9.53
C LYS A 665 -29.54 11.24 10.43
N SER A 666 -30.25 10.24 10.94
CA SER A 666 -31.36 10.43 11.89
C SER A 666 -30.94 11.18 13.16
N LEU A 667 -29.76 10.88 13.71
CA LEU A 667 -29.22 11.60 14.88
C LEU A 667 -28.89 13.06 14.57
N LEU A 668 -28.37 13.35 13.37
CA LEU A 668 -28.10 14.71 12.92
C LEU A 668 -29.39 15.51 12.73
N ASP A 669 -30.38 14.90 12.07
CA ASP A 669 -31.69 15.51 11.87
C ASP A 669 -32.38 15.81 13.21
N LYS A 670 -32.30 14.89 14.19
CA LYS A 670 -32.80 15.11 15.55
C LYS A 670 -32.08 16.27 16.27
N LYS A 671 -30.76 16.38 16.14
CA LYS A 671 -29.99 17.49 16.74
C LYS A 671 -30.33 18.83 16.09
N MET A 672 -30.43 18.86 14.77
CA MET A 672 -30.81 20.04 14.01
C MET A 672 -32.22 20.49 14.36
N ASN A 673 -33.17 19.57 14.45
CA ASN A 673 -34.54 19.86 14.85
C ASN A 673 -34.64 20.40 16.29
N ARG A 674 -33.86 19.86 17.24
CA ARG A 674 -33.81 20.43 18.61
C ARG A 674 -33.33 21.88 18.59
N HIS A 675 -32.23 22.16 17.88
CA HIS A 675 -31.67 23.50 17.80
C HIS A 675 -32.62 24.49 17.09
N LEU A 676 -33.30 24.05 16.03
CA LEU A 676 -34.33 24.85 15.35
C LEU A 676 -35.53 25.10 16.28
N THR A 677 -35.97 24.09 17.03
CA THR A 677 -37.11 24.20 17.95
C THR A 677 -36.81 25.16 19.10
N GLU A 678 -35.62 25.09 19.69
CA GLU A 678 -35.18 26.02 20.74
C GLU A 678 -35.10 27.46 20.20
N HIS A 679 -34.53 27.64 19.01
CA HIS A 679 -34.43 28.97 18.42
C HIS A 679 -35.80 29.55 18.03
N VAL A 680 -36.72 28.73 17.50
CA VAL A 680 -38.10 29.14 17.22
C VAL A 680 -38.85 29.49 18.51
N LYS A 681 -38.62 28.78 19.61
CA LYS A 681 -39.20 29.14 20.92
C LYS A 681 -38.71 30.51 21.38
N ASP A 682 -37.42 30.82 21.24
CA ASP A 682 -36.86 32.13 21.59
C ASP A 682 -37.42 33.25 20.72
N VAL A 683 -37.55 33.02 19.41
CA VAL A 683 -38.15 34.00 18.48
C VAL A 683 -39.63 34.23 18.81
N ASN A 684 -40.38 33.16 19.07
CA ASN A 684 -41.79 33.25 19.46
C ASN A 684 -41.97 33.97 20.80
N LYS A 685 -41.06 33.76 21.76
CA LYS A 685 -41.06 34.49 23.04
C LYS A 685 -40.85 35.99 22.82
N LYS A 686 -39.84 36.37 22.03
CA LYS A 686 -39.59 37.78 21.66
C LYS A 686 -40.77 38.40 20.92
N TYR A 687 -41.44 37.65 20.05
CA TYR A 687 -42.63 38.11 19.34
C TYR A 687 -43.81 38.28 20.30
N ALA A 688 -44.06 37.33 21.21
CA ALA A 688 -45.09 37.43 22.24
C ALA A 688 -44.88 38.65 23.15
N ASP A 689 -43.64 38.94 23.56
CA ASP A 689 -43.29 40.13 24.34
C ASP A 689 -43.60 41.42 23.56
N LYS A 690 -43.31 41.46 22.26
CA LYS A 690 -43.68 42.59 21.38
C LYS A 690 -45.19 42.73 21.20
N VAL A 691 -45.93 41.63 21.08
CA VAL A 691 -47.38 41.67 20.98
C VAL A 691 -48.00 42.18 22.28
N LEU A 692 -47.48 41.78 23.44
CA LEU A 692 -47.91 42.29 24.74
C LEU A 692 -47.68 43.80 24.88
N THR A 693 -46.54 44.31 24.41
CA THR A 693 -46.28 45.76 24.45
C THR A 693 -47.20 46.53 23.49
N HIS A 694 -47.45 46.01 22.30
CA HIS A 694 -48.41 46.61 21.35
C HIS A 694 -49.84 46.58 21.90
N ASN A 695 -50.27 45.47 22.52
CA ASN A 695 -51.58 45.37 23.13
C ASN A 695 -51.77 46.36 24.29
N ARG A 696 -50.72 46.60 25.10
CA ARG A 696 -50.73 47.66 26.13
C ARG A 696 -50.89 49.05 25.51
N GLN A 697 -50.25 49.32 24.37
CA GLN A 697 -50.41 50.59 23.66
C GLN A 697 -51.81 50.73 23.05
N ILE A 698 -52.35 49.67 22.44
CA ILE A 698 -53.72 49.63 21.91
C ILE A 698 -54.73 49.85 23.04
N ALA A 699 -54.53 49.24 24.21
CA ALA A 699 -55.39 49.45 25.38
C ALA A 699 -55.40 50.94 25.81
N LYS A 700 -54.23 51.59 25.87
CA LYS A 700 -54.13 53.04 26.16
C LYS A 700 -54.83 53.89 25.10
N ILE A 701 -54.76 53.50 23.82
CA ILE A 701 -55.46 54.20 22.74
C ILE A 701 -56.97 53.99 22.84
N LYS A 702 -57.43 52.77 23.15
CA LYS A 702 -58.85 52.48 23.39
C LYS A 702 -59.40 53.21 24.60
N GLU A 703 -58.63 53.34 25.67
CA GLU A 703 -58.98 54.12 26.85
C GLU A 703 -59.14 55.60 26.51
N ARG A 704 -58.23 56.17 25.71
CA ARG A 704 -58.37 57.53 25.16
C ARG A 704 -59.61 57.69 24.29
N LEU A 705 -59.85 56.75 23.37
CA LEU A 705 -61.03 56.76 22.50
C LEU A 705 -62.33 56.56 23.28
N SER A 706 -62.32 55.76 24.36
CA SER A 706 -63.46 55.59 25.28
C SER A 706 -63.79 56.91 25.96
N ASN A 707 -62.77 57.62 26.45
CA ASN A 707 -62.92 58.93 27.09
C ASN A 707 -63.37 60.02 26.10
N GLU A 708 -63.06 59.86 24.81
CA GLU A 708 -63.49 60.76 23.73
C GLU A 708 -64.87 60.38 23.12
N SER A 709 -65.34 59.14 23.34
CA SER A 709 -66.57 58.61 22.74
C SER A 709 -67.87 58.92 23.49
N GLY A 710 -67.83 59.77 24.53
CA GLY A 710 -69.00 60.22 25.30
C GLY A 710 -70.07 60.97 24.48
N THR A 711 -69.83 61.21 23.20
CA THR A 711 -70.85 61.69 22.27
C THR A 711 -70.74 60.89 20.98
N LEU A 712 -71.81 60.18 20.58
CA LEU A 712 -72.20 59.83 19.19
C LEU A 712 -72.99 58.51 19.15
N SER A 713 -74.26 58.58 19.55
CA SER A 713 -75.23 57.47 19.45
C SER A 713 -75.79 57.25 18.02
N ASN A 714 -75.59 58.17 17.06
CA ASN A 714 -76.31 58.14 15.78
C ASN A 714 -75.50 57.75 14.54
N ARG A 715 -74.68 56.67 14.58
CA ARG A 715 -73.75 56.38 13.48
C ARG A 715 -73.65 54.91 13.05
N LYS A 716 -74.80 54.27 12.80
CA LYS A 716 -74.86 52.91 12.19
C LYS A 716 -74.32 52.86 10.74
N ASN A 717 -74.52 53.91 9.94
CA ASN A 717 -73.99 53.98 8.56
C ASN A 717 -72.50 54.37 8.50
N ILE A 718 -71.99 55.06 9.52
CA ILE A 718 -70.55 55.38 9.63
C ILE A 718 -69.77 54.18 10.17
N LEU A 719 -70.39 53.29 10.94
CA LEU A 719 -69.79 52.02 11.34
C LEU A 719 -69.52 51.08 10.15
N ALA A 720 -70.34 51.13 9.09
CA ALA A 720 -70.11 50.33 7.87
C ALA A 720 -68.92 50.87 7.05
N SER A 721 -68.86 52.19 6.83
CA SER A 721 -67.70 52.80 6.14
C SER A 721 -66.42 52.74 6.98
N LEU A 722 -66.54 52.79 8.32
CA LEU A 722 -65.42 52.51 9.23
C LEU A 722 -64.99 51.06 9.16
N LYS A 723 -65.90 50.10 8.99
CA LYS A 723 -65.58 48.67 8.86
C LYS A 723 -64.80 48.39 7.58
N ASP A 724 -65.23 48.95 6.44
CA ASP A 724 -64.49 48.80 5.18
C ASP A 724 -63.15 49.53 5.20
N SER A 725 -63.11 50.72 5.81
CA SER A 725 -61.86 51.44 6.12
C SER A 725 -60.92 50.64 7.02
N LEU A 726 -61.47 49.99 8.05
CA LEU A 726 -60.75 49.11 8.97
C LEU A 726 -60.24 47.86 8.26
N ASP A 727 -61.03 47.24 7.37
CA ASP A 727 -60.60 46.07 6.62
C ASP A 727 -59.48 46.41 5.62
N VAL A 728 -59.55 47.57 4.96
CA VAL A 728 -58.44 48.08 4.15
C VAL A 728 -57.21 48.38 5.01
N ARG A 729 -57.39 48.94 6.22
CA ARG A 729 -56.30 49.16 7.18
C ARG A 729 -55.72 47.84 7.69
N VAL A 730 -56.53 46.83 7.95
CA VAL A 730 -56.11 45.49 8.38
C VAL A 730 -55.35 44.79 7.27
N ARG A 731 -55.76 44.91 6.00
CA ARG A 731 -55.00 44.40 4.85
C ARG A 731 -53.66 45.12 4.70
N LYS A 732 -53.63 46.45 4.84
CA LYS A 732 -52.37 47.23 4.85
C LYS A 732 -51.48 46.85 6.04
N LEU A 733 -52.05 46.63 7.22
CA LEU A 733 -51.32 46.20 8.41
C LEU A 733 -50.77 44.78 8.24
N LYS A 734 -51.51 43.85 7.63
CA LYS A 734 -51.02 42.51 7.30
C LYS A 734 -49.89 42.54 6.26
N ALA A 735 -50.02 43.36 5.22
CA ALA A 735 -48.94 43.56 4.23
C ALA A 735 -47.69 44.21 4.87
N ASN A 736 -47.89 45.18 5.75
CA ASN A 736 -46.81 45.80 6.53
C ASN A 736 -46.19 44.82 7.53
N GLU A 737 -46.98 43.93 8.14
CA GLU A 737 -46.49 42.88 9.04
C GLU A 737 -45.66 41.85 8.26
N GLU A 738 -46.08 41.50 7.05
CA GLU A 738 -45.32 40.59 6.19
C GLU A 738 -44.02 41.22 5.69
N ASN A 739 -44.04 42.51 5.33
CA ASN A 739 -42.84 43.28 5.01
C ASN A 739 -41.91 43.42 6.22
N TYR A 740 -42.46 43.68 7.41
CA TYR A 740 -41.71 43.72 8.66
C TYR A 740 -41.09 42.36 8.99
N ARG A 741 -41.81 41.25 8.77
CA ARG A 741 -41.25 39.89 8.94
C ARG A 741 -40.11 39.64 7.96
N ARG A 742 -40.23 40.05 6.69
CA ARG A 742 -39.13 39.94 5.71
C ARG A 742 -37.92 40.78 6.11
N GLU A 743 -38.16 42.01 6.58
CA GLU A 743 -37.11 42.91 7.02
C GLU A 743 -36.39 42.40 8.28
N VAL A 744 -37.14 41.91 9.27
CA VAL A 744 -36.57 41.27 10.47
C VAL A 744 -35.79 40.01 10.10
N MET A 745 -36.27 39.19 9.16
CA MET A 745 -35.54 38.02 8.68
C MET A 745 -34.24 38.41 7.96
N SER A 746 -34.27 39.46 7.14
CA SER A 746 -33.09 40.01 6.48
C SER A 746 -32.09 40.59 7.49
N GLN A 747 -32.55 41.28 8.52
CA GLN A 747 -31.69 41.79 9.60
C GLN A 747 -31.07 40.65 10.40
N LEU A 748 -31.84 39.61 10.75
CA LEU A 748 -31.31 38.43 11.42
C LEU A 748 -30.29 37.67 10.57
N GLU A 749 -30.47 37.64 9.24
CA GLU A 749 -29.51 37.03 8.33
C GLU A 749 -28.22 37.84 8.24
N LEU A 750 -28.31 39.18 8.22
CA LEU A 750 -27.16 40.08 8.29
C LEU A 750 -26.43 39.98 9.64
N GLU A 751 -27.14 39.92 10.76
CA GLU A 751 -26.56 39.70 12.09
C GLU A 751 -25.85 38.35 12.17
N LYS A 752 -26.45 37.28 11.64
CA LYS A 752 -25.79 35.96 11.54
C LYS A 752 -24.51 36.03 10.73
N GLN A 753 -24.51 36.73 9.60
CA GLN A 753 -23.31 36.91 8.78
C GLN A 753 -22.23 37.72 9.53
N ALA A 754 -22.61 38.77 10.24
CA ALA A 754 -21.70 39.58 11.05
C ALA A 754 -21.10 38.78 12.22
N GLU A 755 -21.91 37.99 12.95
CA GLU A 755 -21.41 37.10 14.02
C GLU A 755 -20.42 36.06 13.49
N VAL A 756 -20.73 35.45 12.34
CA VAL A 756 -19.82 34.52 11.67
C VAL A 756 -18.53 35.24 11.27
N GLU A 757 -18.61 36.45 10.74
CA GLU A 757 -17.43 37.24 10.38
C GLU A 757 -16.57 37.59 11.60
N VAL A 758 -17.17 37.99 12.72
CA VAL A 758 -16.50 38.27 13.99
C VAL A 758 -15.83 37.00 14.55
N ALA A 759 -16.53 35.86 14.54
CA ALA A 759 -15.98 34.58 14.98
C ALA A 759 -14.79 34.14 14.11
N VAL A 760 -14.88 34.32 12.79
CA VAL A 760 -13.80 34.04 11.84
C VAL A 760 -12.62 34.98 12.08
N LYS A 761 -12.85 36.29 12.28
CA LYS A 761 -11.80 37.26 12.61
C LYS A 761 -11.09 36.87 13.91
N LYS A 762 -11.81 36.58 14.99
CA LYS A 762 -11.25 36.15 16.29
C LYS A 762 -10.39 34.90 16.15
N ARG A 763 -10.89 33.88 15.44
CA ARG A 763 -10.14 32.64 15.19
C ARG A 763 -8.90 32.88 14.31
N SER A 764 -8.98 33.80 13.35
CA SER A 764 -7.83 34.16 12.51
C SER A 764 -6.71 34.84 13.31
N VAL A 765 -7.06 35.67 14.31
CA VAL A 765 -6.11 36.33 15.21
C VAL A 765 -5.43 35.30 16.10
N GLU A 766 -6.19 34.35 16.64
CA GLU A 766 -5.65 33.26 17.47
C GLU A 766 -4.70 32.34 16.68
N ILE A 767 -5.03 32.03 15.42
CA ILE A 767 -4.15 31.25 14.55
C ILE A 767 -2.87 32.04 14.23
N ARG A 768 -2.99 33.34 13.93
CA ARG A 768 -1.84 34.23 13.69
C ARG A 768 -0.92 34.30 14.90
N SER A 769 -1.45 34.42 16.12
CA SER A 769 -0.64 34.48 17.34
C SER A 769 0.06 33.14 17.63
N LYS A 770 -0.62 31.99 17.44
CA LYS A 770 0.00 30.67 17.54
C LYS A 770 1.11 30.45 16.53
N LEU A 771 0.90 30.86 15.27
CA LEU A 771 1.91 30.76 14.22
C LEU A 771 3.12 31.66 14.52
N LYS A 772 2.90 32.88 15.00
CA LYS A 772 3.98 33.79 15.41
C LYS A 772 4.82 33.19 16.53
N ARG A 773 4.19 32.69 17.60
CA ARG A 773 4.89 32.00 18.70
C ARG A 773 5.69 30.79 18.22
N ASN A 774 5.13 29.96 17.34
CA ASN A 774 5.83 28.81 16.79
C ASN A 774 7.02 29.20 15.91
N PHE A 775 6.89 30.27 15.13
CA PHE A 775 7.98 30.80 14.31
C PHE A 775 9.11 31.34 15.20
N ASP A 776 8.77 32.14 16.22
CA ASP A 776 9.75 32.72 17.15
C ASP A 776 10.49 31.62 17.92
N ASN A 777 9.78 30.58 18.38
CA ASN A 777 10.40 29.42 19.03
C ASN A 777 11.35 28.66 18.11
N ARG A 778 10.96 28.45 16.85
CA ARG A 778 11.81 27.77 15.87
C ARG A 778 13.05 28.60 15.54
N LEU A 779 12.89 29.91 15.34
CA LEU A 779 13.99 30.83 15.10
C LEU A 779 14.96 30.84 16.29
N LYS A 780 14.45 30.86 17.52
CA LYS A 780 15.27 30.79 18.74
C LYS A 780 16.06 29.49 18.84
N LEU A 781 15.47 28.35 18.48
CA LEU A 781 16.17 27.06 18.44
C LEU A 781 17.23 27.01 17.34
N GLU A 782 16.95 27.57 16.17
CA GLU A 782 17.88 27.62 15.04
C GLU A 782 19.08 28.54 15.32
N LEU A 783 18.84 29.69 15.95
CA LEU A 783 19.91 30.57 16.44
C LEU A 783 20.77 29.89 17.50
N LYS A 784 20.17 29.18 18.47
CA LYS A 784 20.92 28.40 19.47
C LYS A 784 21.76 27.28 18.82
N ALA A 785 21.21 26.58 17.84
CA ALA A 785 21.94 25.54 17.11
C ALA A 785 23.12 26.13 16.32
N LYS A 786 22.92 27.29 15.68
CA LYS A 786 24.00 27.98 14.96
C LYS A 786 25.07 28.53 15.90
N GLN A 787 24.68 29.05 17.06
CA GLN A 787 25.64 29.47 18.09
C GLN A 787 26.51 28.29 18.55
N ALA A 788 25.89 27.13 18.84
CA ALA A 788 26.64 25.92 19.20
C ALA A 788 27.57 25.42 18.08
N GLU A 789 27.17 25.57 16.81
CA GLU A 789 28.04 25.26 15.66
C GLU A 789 29.25 26.21 15.59
N PHE A 790 29.05 27.50 15.85
CA PHE A 790 30.14 28.48 15.93
C PHE A 790 31.09 28.20 17.09
N ASP A 791 30.56 27.91 18.28
CA ASP A 791 31.37 27.60 19.46
C ASP A 791 32.18 26.32 19.24
N LYS A 792 31.58 25.31 18.60
CA LYS A 792 32.28 24.08 18.20
C LYS A 792 33.43 24.38 17.22
N ARG A 793 33.17 25.14 16.15
CA ARG A 793 34.24 25.52 15.20
C ARG A 793 35.34 26.33 15.86
N LYS A 794 35.00 27.22 16.80
CA LYS A 794 35.98 27.99 17.56
C LYS A 794 36.88 27.08 18.39
N SER A 795 36.31 26.04 19.03
CA SER A 795 37.09 25.04 19.76
C SER A 795 37.96 24.16 18.85
N GLU A 796 37.45 23.77 17.68
CA GLU A 796 38.22 23.01 16.67
C GLU A 796 39.40 23.83 16.13
N LEU A 797 39.18 25.10 15.79
CA LEU A 797 40.23 26.03 15.37
C LEU A 797 41.27 26.25 16.47
N ALA A 798 40.85 26.36 17.74
CA ALA A 798 41.78 26.50 18.85
C ALA A 798 42.67 25.27 19.01
N LEU A 799 42.10 24.06 18.85
CA LEU A 799 42.86 22.81 18.85
C LEU A 799 43.82 22.72 17.66
N GLU A 800 43.38 23.09 16.45
CA GLU A 800 44.22 23.10 15.25
C GLU A 800 45.41 24.06 15.39
N ILE A 801 45.17 25.25 16.00
CA ILE A 801 46.24 26.21 16.30
C ILE A 801 47.22 25.63 17.34
N GLN A 802 46.72 24.95 18.38
CA GLN A 802 47.57 24.29 19.38
C GLN A 802 48.41 23.15 18.77
N GLU A 803 47.83 22.32 17.91
CA GLU A 803 48.55 21.25 17.20
C GLU A 803 49.63 21.83 16.28
N LYS A 804 49.31 22.88 15.52
CA LYS A 804 50.29 23.57 14.67
C LYS A 804 51.39 24.25 15.48
N ALA A 805 51.07 24.83 16.63
CA ALA A 805 52.06 25.40 17.52
C ALA A 805 53.00 24.32 18.07
N LYS A 806 52.48 23.16 18.51
CA LYS A 806 53.32 22.04 18.95
C LYS A 806 54.31 21.59 17.87
N VAL A 807 53.85 21.43 16.63
CA VAL A 807 54.72 21.04 15.50
C VAL A 807 55.80 22.09 15.18
N LEU A 808 55.58 23.37 15.55
CA LEU A 808 56.56 24.43 15.34
C LEU A 808 57.58 24.57 16.49
N PHE A 809 57.26 24.04 17.68
CA PHE A 809 58.09 24.16 18.89
C PHE A 809 58.72 22.84 19.34
N GLU A 810 58.32 21.71 18.76
CA GLU A 810 59.03 20.41 18.79
C GLU A 810 59.94 20.29 17.58
#